data_AF-A0A510J7Q4-F1
#
_entry.id   AF-A0A510J7Q4-F1
#
_cell.length_a   1.000
_cell.length_b   1.000
_cell.length_c   1.000
_cell.angle_alpha   90.00
_cell.angle_beta   90.00
_cell.angle_gamma   90.00
#
_symmetry.space_group_name_H-M   'P 1'
#
loop_
_entity.id
_entity.type
_entity.pdbx_description
1 polymer ?
#
loop_
_entity_poly.entity_id
_entity_poly.type
_entity_poly.pdbx_seq_one_letter_code
_entity_poly.pdbx_strand_id
1 'polypeptide(L)'
;MRREEAKFTTKFVSEPGTKPKNNDYFGYVQLDNYAVWAIADGYDEEDGAAIASKLAVESAIEYFMLRPRFNPEVIKEMMEYANLKVKEKQEETERYSLMHTSLLIVISNYNSILYGNVGNTRLYHLRGGYVMYQSSDDSIAQLLVEEGALNTRDMKYHRQRNDLLQAIGDFGKIKPNVIKHPVQLQEKDVLCLTTMGFWENIDEREMEVELSRYDDKSKWLRSLERKIIATLRDEVENYTFAAVSIEGVAAPEPVEKDKKKFWIKVALISLVILLLILMLTFWNIKKRNDIIKKATTYEQMADEDLIKKDFNNSMEELKLSIGEYEKLKPKSRGIIGFFVNAKNRRADADKRIDGVRKKIEQTEKLKQAFQDISEGNEFFNGGRYDEASRKYQQAKYNLEQNTYKKDELNTEEILVTLNTRIDSSSKLKEAQSMELAGDSAYTAGNYNLAKESYKTASDIYLVNGRPDYVSSMERKISEINDKEKTAYSGAMLTENRGDILAPTDSNMSREAYYQARQMYQVLGDSAKTQEIDNKIQELNSRQIANLQTASNMVKEGLDQITANNPSEAIALLTKAKAIYQGLQDTNNASNVDNYIKQAQEFIKFESDTKTQLANQEEQSKLEIQAKENEIIAEKERLEKIAKDIENATNLEIQGDQMFSLKRYTESIQKYSEAKKIFENLKAAGNFNDQTNKIDYLGKKIVKSEGYLYEEQGDTESKNKKWKEAEKKYQMSKDNMELSDVSTEDKKRVEKKLKNATKKANKKWWEFWK
;
A
#
# COMPACT_ATOMS: atom_id res chain seq x y z
N MET A 1 -25.90 -123.76 -12.71
CA MET A 1 -25.62 -122.98 -11.48
C MET A 1 -24.11 -122.96 -11.25
N ARG A 2 -23.51 -121.93 -10.65
CA ARG A 2 -22.02 -121.84 -10.57
C ARG A 2 -21.41 -123.00 -9.79
N ARG A 3 -22.14 -123.56 -8.82
CA ARG A 3 -21.78 -124.79 -8.09
C ARG A 3 -21.66 -126.03 -8.98
N GLU A 4 -22.40 -126.11 -10.09
CA GLU A 4 -22.34 -127.26 -11.02
C GLU A 4 -21.13 -127.15 -11.96
N GLU A 5 -20.65 -125.93 -12.23
CA GLU A 5 -19.44 -125.66 -13.02
C GLU A 5 -18.17 -125.88 -12.19
N ALA A 6 -18.25 -125.68 -10.88
CA ALA A 6 -17.14 -125.82 -9.95
C ALA A 6 -17.20 -127.14 -9.17
N LYS A 7 -16.06 -127.59 -8.65
CA LYS A 7 -16.00 -128.80 -7.82
C LYS A 7 -15.15 -128.53 -6.58
N PHE A 8 -15.81 -128.27 -5.46
CA PHE A 8 -15.18 -127.92 -4.19
C PHE A 8 -15.46 -129.02 -3.17
N THR A 9 -14.40 -129.68 -2.71
CA THR A 9 -14.48 -130.78 -1.74
C THR A 9 -13.94 -130.31 -0.39
N THR A 10 -14.77 -130.33 0.66
CA THR A 10 -14.36 -129.94 2.02
C THR A 10 -14.09 -131.16 2.88
N LYS A 11 -12.93 -131.22 3.54
CA LYS A 11 -12.56 -132.22 4.55
C LYS A 11 -12.03 -131.49 5.77
N PHE A 12 -12.37 -131.96 6.97
CA PHE A 12 -11.87 -131.34 8.20
C PHE A 12 -11.64 -132.39 9.29
N VAL A 13 -10.86 -131.98 10.29
CA VAL A 13 -10.66 -132.66 11.57
C VAL A 13 -10.79 -131.61 12.67
N SER A 14 -11.39 -131.97 13.81
CA SER A 14 -11.62 -131.09 14.94
C SER A 14 -11.61 -131.92 16.21
N GLU A 15 -10.60 -131.71 17.05
CA GLU A 15 -10.35 -132.54 18.23
C GLU A 15 -10.02 -131.67 19.45
N PRO A 16 -10.35 -132.12 20.66
CA PRO A 16 -10.10 -131.37 21.89
C PRO A 16 -8.61 -131.27 22.27
N GLY A 17 -7.71 -132.01 21.61
CA GLY A 17 -6.30 -132.09 22.03
C GLY A 17 -6.17 -132.76 23.39
N THR A 18 -5.40 -132.16 24.30
CA THR A 18 -5.30 -132.63 25.71
C THR A 18 -6.35 -131.99 26.62
N LYS A 19 -7.20 -131.10 26.10
CA LYS A 19 -8.23 -130.40 26.88
C LYS A 19 -9.47 -131.30 27.08
N PRO A 20 -10.29 -131.08 28.13
CA PRO A 20 -11.45 -131.94 28.41
C PRO A 20 -12.61 -131.76 27.42
N LYS A 21 -12.64 -130.66 26.67
CA LYS A 21 -13.71 -130.30 25.73
C LYS A 21 -13.09 -129.62 24.51
N ASN A 22 -13.75 -129.77 23.37
CA ASN A 22 -13.40 -129.06 22.15
C ASN A 22 -14.20 -127.74 22.09
N ASN A 23 -13.52 -126.61 22.19
CA ASN A 23 -14.10 -125.28 22.10
C ASN A 23 -14.00 -124.68 20.69
N ASP A 24 -13.42 -125.40 19.73
CA ASP A 24 -13.46 -125.00 18.34
C ASP A 24 -14.79 -125.34 17.69
N TYR A 25 -15.14 -124.61 16.63
CA TYR A 25 -16.27 -124.97 15.78
C TYR A 25 -15.99 -124.65 14.31
N PHE A 26 -16.39 -125.55 13.42
CA PHE A 26 -16.27 -125.37 11.98
C PHE A 26 -17.60 -125.68 11.29
N GLY A 27 -18.02 -124.80 10.39
CA GLY A 27 -19.24 -124.95 9.62
C GLY A 27 -19.08 -124.43 8.20
N TYR A 28 -19.84 -124.99 7.27
CA TYR A 28 -19.85 -124.51 5.90
C TYR A 28 -21.17 -124.83 5.18
N VAL A 29 -21.49 -124.03 4.17
CA VAL A 29 -22.63 -124.22 3.28
C VAL A 29 -22.21 -123.90 1.84
N GLN A 30 -22.53 -124.81 0.92
CA GLN A 30 -22.35 -124.62 -0.52
C GLN A 30 -23.71 -124.37 -1.19
N LEU A 31 -24.01 -123.11 -1.50
CA LEU A 31 -25.21 -122.67 -2.22
C LEU A 31 -24.98 -122.76 -3.74
N ASP A 32 -26.02 -122.51 -4.54
CA ASP A 32 -25.98 -122.65 -6.01
C ASP A 32 -24.96 -121.73 -6.69
N ASN A 33 -24.82 -120.50 -6.18
CA ASN A 33 -23.93 -119.48 -6.77
C ASN A 33 -22.78 -119.06 -5.86
N TYR A 34 -22.84 -119.43 -4.57
CA TYR A 34 -21.86 -119.05 -3.58
C TYR A 34 -21.56 -120.20 -2.62
N ALA A 35 -20.45 -120.12 -1.91
CA ALA A 35 -20.16 -120.98 -0.77
C ALA A 35 -19.58 -120.16 0.38
N VAL A 36 -19.82 -120.61 1.61
CA VAL A 36 -19.29 -120.00 2.83
C VAL A 36 -18.69 -121.09 3.70
N TRP A 37 -17.51 -120.82 4.26
CA TRP A 37 -16.87 -121.60 5.31
C TRP A 37 -16.57 -120.66 6.47
N ALA A 38 -16.84 -121.10 7.69
CA ALA A 38 -16.51 -120.35 8.88
C ALA A 38 -15.87 -121.30 9.91
N ILE A 39 -14.79 -120.85 10.52
CA ILE A 39 -14.08 -121.55 11.59
C ILE A 39 -13.92 -120.61 12.77
N ALA A 40 -14.07 -121.14 13.97
CA ALA A 40 -13.91 -120.38 15.20
C ALA A 40 -13.15 -121.18 16.25
N ASP A 41 -12.40 -120.44 17.06
CA ASP A 41 -11.60 -120.93 18.19
C ASP A 41 -12.10 -120.18 19.43
N GLY A 42 -12.80 -120.89 20.32
CA GLY A 42 -13.42 -120.31 21.51
C GLY A 42 -12.49 -120.40 22.70
N TYR A 43 -12.34 -119.31 23.45
CA TYR A 43 -11.52 -119.29 24.66
C TYR A 43 -12.22 -118.52 25.78
N ASP A 44 -12.20 -119.13 26.97
CA ASP A 44 -12.66 -118.61 28.28
C ASP A 44 -12.24 -119.63 29.36
N GLU A 45 -12.28 -119.26 30.64
CA GLU A 45 -12.04 -120.15 31.79
C GLU A 45 -13.23 -121.08 32.11
N GLU A 46 -14.40 -120.87 31.46
CA GLU A 46 -15.65 -121.59 31.69
C GLU A 46 -16.28 -122.26 30.44
N ASP A 47 -17.46 -122.88 30.59
CA ASP A 47 -18.22 -123.58 29.54
C ASP A 47 -18.64 -122.72 28.32
N GLY A 48 -18.48 -121.39 28.42
CA GLY A 48 -18.90 -120.42 27.42
C GLY A 48 -18.12 -120.49 26.10
N ALA A 49 -16.85 -120.91 26.13
CA ALA A 49 -15.97 -120.93 24.96
C ALA A 49 -16.54 -121.73 23.77
N ALA A 50 -16.98 -122.98 24.00
CA ALA A 50 -17.61 -123.81 22.97
C ALA A 50 -18.96 -123.25 22.47
N ILE A 51 -19.66 -122.47 23.31
CA ILE A 51 -20.92 -121.82 22.92
C ILE A 51 -20.61 -120.61 22.02
N ALA A 52 -19.61 -119.79 22.37
CA ALA A 52 -19.20 -118.64 21.60
C ALA A 52 -18.79 -119.03 20.18
N SER A 53 -17.89 -120.02 20.03
CA SER A 53 -17.40 -120.47 18.72
C SER A 53 -18.51 -121.03 17.84
N LYS A 54 -19.37 -121.88 18.41
CA LYS A 54 -20.54 -122.43 17.72
C LYS A 54 -21.50 -121.33 17.27
N LEU A 55 -21.89 -120.45 18.19
CA LEU A 55 -22.85 -119.39 17.91
C LEU A 55 -22.32 -118.40 16.88
N ALA A 56 -21.03 -118.06 16.92
CA ALA A 56 -20.40 -117.17 15.95
C ALA A 56 -20.43 -117.75 14.53
N VAL A 57 -20.07 -119.03 14.37
CA VAL A 57 -20.08 -119.72 13.07
C VAL A 57 -21.51 -119.88 12.54
N GLU A 58 -22.44 -120.34 13.38
CA GLU A 58 -23.85 -120.53 12.98
C GLU A 58 -24.48 -119.20 12.55
N SER A 59 -24.27 -118.12 13.32
CA SER A 59 -24.80 -116.78 13.01
C SER A 59 -24.22 -116.22 11.72
N ALA A 60 -22.91 -116.39 11.48
CA ALA A 60 -22.26 -115.95 10.25
C ALA A 60 -22.85 -116.66 9.02
N ILE A 61 -23.01 -117.98 9.10
CA ILE A 61 -23.59 -118.79 8.02
C ILE A 61 -25.06 -118.42 7.81
N GLU A 62 -25.85 -118.26 8.87
CA GLU A 62 -27.26 -117.83 8.79
C GLU A 62 -27.40 -116.50 8.07
N TYR A 63 -26.60 -115.49 8.46
CA TYR A 63 -26.63 -114.17 7.83
C TYR A 63 -26.35 -114.27 6.32
N PHE A 64 -25.36 -115.07 5.95
CA PHE A 64 -24.98 -115.25 4.54
C PHE A 64 -26.05 -115.98 3.74
N MET A 65 -26.68 -117.01 4.32
CA MET A 65 -27.76 -117.75 3.66
C MET A 65 -28.97 -116.86 3.36
N LEU A 66 -29.28 -115.89 4.24
CA LEU A 66 -30.36 -114.94 4.04
C LEU A 66 -30.01 -113.84 3.02
N ARG A 67 -28.73 -113.49 2.87
CA ARG A 67 -28.26 -112.39 2.00
C ARG A 67 -26.98 -112.73 1.24
N PRO A 68 -26.98 -113.77 0.39
CA PRO A 68 -25.76 -114.23 -0.28
C PRO A 68 -25.27 -113.19 -1.28
N ARG A 69 -24.06 -112.67 -1.06
CA ARG A 69 -23.37 -111.67 -1.88
C ARG A 69 -21.88 -112.00 -1.92
N PHE A 70 -21.16 -111.46 -2.90
CA PHE A 70 -19.71 -111.58 -2.99
C PHE A 70 -19.04 -110.21 -3.06
N ASN A 71 -18.86 -109.58 -1.89
CA ASN A 71 -18.14 -108.32 -1.71
C ASN A 71 -17.56 -108.25 -0.29
N PRO A 72 -16.55 -107.40 -0.01
CA PRO A 72 -15.97 -107.28 1.33
C PRO A 72 -17.01 -106.87 2.40
N GLU A 73 -18.02 -106.09 2.04
CA GLU A 73 -19.02 -105.59 2.97
C GLU A 73 -19.84 -106.72 3.61
N VAL A 74 -20.23 -107.76 2.88
CA VAL A 74 -21.01 -108.86 3.45
C VAL A 74 -20.23 -109.63 4.53
N ILE A 75 -18.91 -109.79 4.40
CA ILE A 75 -18.08 -110.45 5.42
C ILE A 75 -18.09 -109.64 6.71
N LYS A 76 -17.95 -108.30 6.58
CA LYS A 76 -18.02 -107.41 7.73
C LYS A 76 -19.38 -107.49 8.41
N GLU A 77 -20.46 -107.46 7.64
CA GLU A 77 -21.84 -107.59 8.16
C GLU A 77 -22.06 -108.96 8.86
N MET A 78 -21.52 -110.06 8.30
CA MET A 78 -21.57 -111.39 8.93
C MET A 78 -20.85 -111.41 10.29
N MET A 79 -19.68 -110.80 10.40
CA MET A 79 -18.94 -110.75 11.67
C MET A 79 -19.59 -109.83 12.68
N GLU A 80 -20.12 -108.68 12.26
CA GLU A 80 -20.87 -107.79 13.14
C GLU A 80 -22.12 -108.49 13.69
N TYR A 81 -22.80 -109.28 12.85
CA TYR A 81 -23.95 -110.09 13.26
C TYR A 81 -23.55 -111.22 14.21
N ALA A 82 -22.47 -111.95 13.93
CA ALA A 82 -21.92 -112.97 14.84
C ALA A 82 -21.54 -112.36 16.20
N ASN A 83 -20.89 -111.20 16.21
CA ASN A 83 -20.54 -110.47 17.43
C ASN A 83 -21.77 -110.02 18.22
N LEU A 84 -22.81 -109.55 17.53
CA LEU A 84 -24.08 -109.21 18.18
C LEU A 84 -24.69 -110.44 18.86
N LYS A 85 -24.73 -111.59 18.17
CA LYS A 85 -25.33 -112.82 18.70
C LYS A 85 -24.57 -113.39 19.90
N VAL A 86 -23.23 -113.39 19.85
CA VAL A 86 -22.40 -113.79 20.99
C VAL A 86 -22.63 -112.86 22.18
N LYS A 87 -22.73 -111.54 21.97
CA LYS A 87 -23.02 -110.58 23.05
C LYS A 87 -24.40 -110.74 23.66
N GLU A 88 -25.43 -110.89 22.83
CA GLU A 88 -26.80 -111.18 23.31
C GLU A 88 -26.78 -112.40 24.26
N LYS A 89 -25.95 -113.41 23.94
CA LYS A 89 -25.79 -114.61 24.77
C LYS A 89 -24.93 -114.38 26.03
N GLN A 90 -23.92 -113.52 25.99
CA GLN A 90 -23.13 -113.10 27.16
C GLN A 90 -24.02 -112.38 28.20
N GLU A 91 -25.05 -111.64 27.74
CA GLU A 91 -25.98 -110.90 28.60
C GLU A 91 -27.05 -111.78 29.26
N GLU A 92 -27.27 -113.02 28.80
CA GLU A 92 -28.32 -113.91 29.34
C GLU A 92 -27.99 -114.44 30.75
N THR A 93 -26.72 -114.71 31.05
CA THR A 93 -26.29 -115.25 32.35
C THR A 93 -24.82 -114.96 32.62
N GLU A 94 -24.47 -114.72 33.87
CA GLU A 94 -23.09 -114.43 34.31
C GLU A 94 -22.09 -115.51 33.88
N ARG A 95 -22.53 -116.78 33.81
CA ARG A 95 -21.73 -117.93 33.33
C ARG A 95 -21.18 -117.79 31.91
N TYR A 96 -21.79 -116.96 31.06
CA TYR A 96 -21.32 -116.75 29.68
C TYR A 96 -20.75 -115.36 29.48
N SER A 97 -20.64 -114.54 30.52
CA SER A 97 -20.30 -113.12 30.40
C SER A 97 -18.90 -112.84 29.83
N LEU A 98 -17.98 -113.81 29.95
CA LEU A 98 -16.60 -113.73 29.50
C LEU A 98 -16.32 -114.59 28.25
N MET A 99 -17.34 -115.15 27.60
CA MET A 99 -17.09 -116.02 26.45
C MET A 99 -16.64 -115.21 25.24
N HIS A 100 -15.49 -115.56 24.66
CA HIS A 100 -14.97 -114.93 23.44
C HIS A 100 -14.58 -115.98 22.41
N THR A 101 -14.50 -115.57 21.14
CA THR A 101 -14.01 -116.46 20.09
C THR A 101 -13.32 -115.70 18.96
N SER A 102 -12.24 -116.28 18.43
CA SER A 102 -11.68 -115.91 17.14
C SER A 102 -12.57 -116.46 16.03
N LEU A 103 -12.77 -115.73 14.93
CA LEU A 103 -13.65 -116.13 13.83
C LEU A 103 -13.00 -115.79 12.48
N LEU A 104 -12.89 -116.79 11.61
CA LEU A 104 -12.47 -116.64 10.22
C LEU A 104 -13.62 -117.07 9.31
N ILE A 105 -13.95 -116.23 8.34
CA ILE A 105 -15.01 -116.47 7.35
C ILE A 105 -14.38 -116.40 5.96
N VAL A 106 -14.64 -117.40 5.13
CA VAL A 106 -14.30 -117.44 3.71
C VAL A 106 -15.59 -117.58 2.91
N ILE A 107 -15.85 -116.65 2.00
CA ILE A 107 -16.93 -116.75 1.01
C ILE A 107 -16.34 -116.94 -0.39
N SER A 108 -17.04 -117.66 -1.25
CA SER A 108 -16.64 -117.93 -2.62
C SER A 108 -17.82 -117.72 -3.56
N ASN A 109 -17.56 -117.16 -4.75
CA ASN A 109 -18.50 -117.21 -5.87
C ASN A 109 -18.12 -118.33 -6.86
N TYR A 110 -17.42 -119.37 -6.39
CA TYR A 110 -16.87 -120.49 -7.16
C TYR A 110 -15.79 -120.14 -8.20
N ASN A 111 -15.45 -118.87 -8.38
CA ASN A 111 -14.33 -118.43 -9.23
C ASN A 111 -13.23 -117.72 -8.42
N SER A 112 -13.64 -117.00 -7.38
CA SER A 112 -12.76 -116.26 -6.48
C SER A 112 -13.26 -116.41 -5.05
N ILE A 113 -12.38 -116.15 -4.08
CA ILE A 113 -12.74 -116.03 -2.68
C ILE A 113 -12.56 -114.61 -2.15
N LEU A 114 -13.34 -114.30 -1.13
CA LEU A 114 -13.08 -113.24 -0.18
C LEU A 114 -13.05 -113.87 1.20
N TYR A 115 -12.20 -113.37 2.08
CA TYR A 115 -12.21 -113.80 3.46
C TYR A 115 -12.02 -112.61 4.39
N GLY A 116 -12.36 -112.81 5.63
CA GLY A 116 -11.85 -111.98 6.70
C GLY A 116 -11.80 -112.75 8.00
N ASN A 117 -11.07 -112.21 8.97
CA ASN A 117 -10.95 -112.77 10.30
C ASN A 117 -11.00 -111.69 11.39
N VAL A 118 -11.33 -112.15 12.59
CA VAL A 118 -11.15 -111.45 13.87
C VAL A 118 -10.47 -112.44 14.81
N GLY A 119 -9.38 -112.04 15.45
CA GLY A 119 -8.57 -112.91 16.31
C GLY A 119 -7.50 -113.68 15.52
N ASN A 120 -7.16 -114.89 15.95
CA ASN A 120 -6.01 -115.69 15.47
C ASN A 120 -6.38 -117.00 14.75
N THR A 121 -7.61 -117.13 14.24
CA THR A 121 -7.92 -118.19 13.27
C THR A 121 -7.36 -117.80 11.90
N ARG A 122 -6.69 -118.74 11.24
CA ARG A 122 -5.89 -118.47 10.03
C ARG A 122 -6.42 -119.14 8.78
N LEU A 123 -6.36 -118.39 7.68
CA LEU A 123 -6.51 -118.90 6.32
C LEU A 123 -5.13 -119.08 5.70
N TYR A 124 -4.85 -120.26 5.17
CA TYR A 124 -3.75 -120.52 4.27
C TYR A 124 -4.29 -120.85 2.87
N HIS A 125 -3.73 -120.22 1.84
CA HIS A 125 -4.02 -120.55 0.44
C HIS A 125 -2.83 -121.25 -0.18
N LEU A 126 -3.01 -122.51 -0.54
CA LEU A 126 -1.99 -123.34 -1.18
C LEU A 126 -2.26 -123.45 -2.68
N ARG A 127 -1.21 -123.30 -3.49
CA ARG A 127 -1.24 -123.49 -4.94
C ARG A 127 0.02 -124.21 -5.39
N GLY A 128 -0.15 -125.23 -6.22
CA GLY A 128 0.97 -126.03 -6.72
C GLY A 128 1.77 -126.74 -5.62
N GLY A 129 1.15 -126.98 -4.46
CA GLY A 129 1.78 -127.63 -3.30
C GLY A 129 2.45 -126.67 -2.30
N TYR A 130 2.47 -125.37 -2.56
CA TYR A 130 3.12 -124.35 -1.70
C TYR A 130 2.11 -123.39 -1.08
N VAL A 131 2.38 -122.90 0.14
CA VAL A 131 1.61 -121.83 0.79
C VAL A 131 1.93 -120.51 0.09
N MET A 132 0.96 -119.99 -0.65
CA MET A 132 1.09 -118.72 -1.38
C MET A 132 0.76 -117.51 -0.50
N TYR A 133 -0.16 -117.70 0.45
CA TYR A 133 -0.70 -116.64 1.26
C TYR A 133 -1.19 -117.16 2.61
N GLN A 134 -1.04 -116.35 3.65
CA GLN A 134 -1.55 -116.54 5.00
C GLN A 134 -2.23 -115.26 5.49
N SER A 135 -3.39 -115.36 6.15
CA SER A 135 -4.05 -114.22 6.80
C SER A 135 -3.25 -113.66 7.97
N SER A 136 -3.35 -112.35 8.21
CA SER A 136 -2.80 -111.70 9.42
C SER A 136 -3.69 -111.96 10.64
N ASP A 137 -3.07 -112.22 11.80
CA ASP A 137 -3.79 -112.39 13.07
C ASP A 137 -4.11 -111.03 13.71
N ASP A 138 -5.21 -110.93 14.45
CA ASP A 138 -5.41 -109.80 15.38
C ASP A 138 -4.69 -110.07 16.71
N SER A 139 -3.36 -110.11 16.71
CA SER A 139 -2.56 -110.32 17.92
C SER A 139 -1.51 -109.24 18.13
N ILE A 140 -1.05 -109.08 19.38
CA ILE A 140 0.05 -108.17 19.72
C ILE A 140 1.31 -108.50 18.91
N ALA A 141 1.65 -109.79 18.75
CA ALA A 141 2.82 -110.17 17.98
C ALA A 141 2.70 -109.79 16.49
N GLN A 142 1.51 -109.94 15.89
CA GLN A 142 1.27 -109.51 14.51
C GLN A 142 1.42 -107.99 14.36
N LEU A 143 0.86 -107.20 15.29
CA LEU A 143 1.02 -105.74 15.31
C LEU A 143 2.50 -105.32 15.41
N LEU A 144 3.29 -106.00 16.25
CA LEU A 144 4.73 -105.75 16.36
C LEU A 144 5.47 -106.07 15.06
N VAL A 145 5.04 -107.09 14.30
CA VAL A 145 5.60 -107.39 12.97
C VAL A 145 5.25 -106.29 11.97
N GLU A 146 4.01 -105.82 11.97
CA GLU A 146 3.54 -104.75 11.09
C GLU A 146 4.23 -103.41 11.35
N GLU A 147 4.54 -103.09 12.61
CA GLU A 147 5.31 -101.92 13.02
C GLU A 147 6.84 -102.10 12.85
N GLY A 148 7.30 -103.26 12.37
CA GLY A 148 8.72 -103.58 12.17
C GLY A 148 9.53 -103.79 13.46
N ALA A 149 8.86 -103.93 14.61
CA ALA A 149 9.46 -104.18 15.92
C ALA A 149 9.78 -105.68 16.16
N LEU A 150 9.17 -106.59 15.39
CA LEU A 150 9.40 -108.03 15.42
C LEU A 150 9.57 -108.56 13.99
N ASN A 151 10.55 -109.44 13.74
CA ASN A 151 10.62 -110.08 12.41
C ASN A 151 9.49 -111.10 12.28
N THR A 152 8.91 -111.23 11.08
CA THR A 152 7.84 -112.21 10.79
C THR A 152 8.23 -113.65 11.17
N ARG A 153 9.50 -114.03 11.01
CA ARG A 153 10.00 -115.37 11.36
C ARG A 153 10.03 -115.63 12.87
N ASP A 154 10.18 -114.58 13.67
CA ASP A 154 10.29 -114.65 15.13
C ASP A 154 8.90 -114.63 15.80
N MET A 155 7.86 -114.17 15.08
CA MET A 155 6.49 -114.08 15.56
C MET A 155 5.97 -115.39 16.17
N LYS A 156 6.26 -116.53 15.51
CA LYS A 156 5.81 -117.84 15.99
C LYS A 156 6.43 -118.26 17.33
N TYR A 157 7.53 -117.64 17.77
CA TYR A 157 8.15 -117.91 19.08
C TYR A 157 7.86 -116.80 20.11
N HIS A 158 7.10 -115.78 19.74
CA HIS A 158 6.83 -114.64 20.61
C HIS A 158 5.80 -114.99 21.70
N ARG A 159 6.06 -114.56 22.94
CA ARG A 159 5.18 -114.87 24.09
C ARG A 159 3.75 -114.32 23.94
N GLN A 160 3.61 -113.21 23.21
CA GLN A 160 2.33 -112.51 23.01
C GLN A 160 1.67 -112.84 21.66
N ARG A 161 2.01 -113.99 21.06
CA ARG A 161 1.44 -114.41 19.77
C ARG A 161 -0.05 -114.76 19.85
N ASN A 162 -0.53 -115.05 21.06
CA ASN A 162 -1.92 -115.36 21.38
C ASN A 162 -2.62 -114.24 22.16
N ASP A 163 -1.93 -113.12 22.44
CA ASP A 163 -2.55 -111.95 23.08
C ASP A 163 -3.36 -111.21 22.00
N LEU A 164 -4.68 -111.39 22.00
CA LEU A 164 -5.52 -110.87 20.94
C LEU A 164 -5.86 -109.39 21.14
N LEU A 165 -5.87 -108.65 20.03
CA LEU A 165 -6.28 -107.26 19.97
C LEU A 165 -7.79 -107.09 19.94
N GLN A 166 -8.49 -108.08 19.37
CA GLN A 166 -9.93 -108.12 19.27
C GLN A 166 -10.44 -109.56 19.09
N ALA A 167 -11.65 -109.79 19.59
CA ALA A 167 -12.37 -111.05 19.51
C ALA A 167 -13.86 -110.80 19.20
N ILE A 168 -14.55 -111.84 18.72
CA ILE A 168 -16.01 -111.88 18.76
C ILE A 168 -16.43 -112.05 20.22
N GLY A 169 -17.31 -111.19 20.70
CA GLY A 169 -17.70 -111.06 22.10
C GLY A 169 -17.18 -109.78 22.78
N ASP A 170 -16.25 -109.04 22.16
CA ASP A 170 -15.63 -107.86 22.79
C ASP A 170 -16.57 -106.66 22.93
N PHE A 171 -16.55 -105.97 24.07
CA PHE A 171 -17.30 -104.73 24.30
C PHE A 171 -16.89 -103.63 23.30
N GLY A 172 -17.81 -103.20 22.44
CA GLY A 172 -17.57 -102.22 21.37
C GLY A 172 -17.76 -102.75 19.94
N LYS A 173 -17.38 -101.92 18.95
CA LYS A 173 -17.42 -102.30 17.53
C LYS A 173 -16.11 -102.99 17.14
N ILE A 174 -16.20 -104.25 16.72
CA ILE A 174 -15.08 -104.98 16.12
C ILE A 174 -14.66 -104.35 14.79
N LYS A 175 -13.40 -104.50 14.41
CA LYS A 175 -12.85 -104.07 13.12
C LYS A 175 -12.24 -105.27 12.38
N PRO A 176 -13.07 -106.11 11.75
CA PRO A 176 -12.60 -107.26 10.98
C PRO A 176 -11.48 -106.98 9.98
N ASN A 177 -10.50 -107.87 9.91
CA ASN A 177 -9.49 -107.90 8.86
C ASN A 177 -10.10 -108.52 7.60
N VAL A 178 -10.68 -107.70 6.73
CA VAL A 178 -11.31 -108.15 5.47
C VAL A 178 -10.44 -107.80 4.27
N ILE A 179 -10.22 -108.76 3.36
CA ILE A 179 -9.50 -108.47 2.13
C ILE A 179 -10.31 -107.58 1.19
N LYS A 180 -9.63 -106.61 0.57
CA LYS A 180 -10.27 -105.63 -0.31
C LYS A 180 -10.52 -106.16 -1.73
N HIS A 181 -9.71 -107.12 -2.17
CA HIS A 181 -9.74 -107.63 -3.54
C HIS A 181 -9.96 -109.15 -3.52
N PRO A 182 -10.87 -109.69 -4.36
CA PRO A 182 -11.07 -111.13 -4.47
C PRO A 182 -9.78 -111.86 -4.87
N VAL A 183 -9.49 -112.98 -4.21
CA VAL A 183 -8.41 -113.90 -4.59
C VAL A 183 -8.97 -114.86 -5.63
N GLN A 184 -8.44 -114.78 -6.85
CA GLN A 184 -8.87 -115.66 -7.94
C GLN A 184 -8.36 -117.09 -7.71
N LEU A 185 -9.29 -118.05 -7.77
CA LEU A 185 -9.00 -119.47 -7.58
C LEU A 185 -8.56 -120.12 -8.89
N GLN A 186 -7.76 -121.17 -8.76
CA GLN A 186 -7.35 -122.05 -9.84
C GLN A 186 -7.66 -123.51 -9.48
N GLU A 187 -7.74 -124.36 -10.50
CA GLU A 187 -7.79 -125.80 -10.28
C GLU A 187 -6.58 -126.26 -9.46
N LYS A 188 -6.83 -127.20 -8.54
CA LYS A 188 -5.88 -127.76 -7.57
C LYS A 188 -5.45 -126.81 -6.45
N ASP A 189 -6.05 -125.64 -6.35
CA ASP A 189 -5.89 -124.82 -5.15
C ASP A 189 -6.48 -125.54 -3.92
N VAL A 190 -5.87 -125.28 -2.76
CA VAL A 190 -6.38 -125.76 -1.47
C VAL A 190 -6.46 -124.58 -0.50
N LEU A 191 -7.64 -124.34 0.06
CA LEU A 191 -7.83 -123.38 1.14
C LEU A 191 -7.81 -124.13 2.46
N CYS A 192 -7.01 -123.70 3.40
CA CYS A 192 -6.92 -124.31 4.72
C CYS A 192 -7.34 -123.31 5.78
N LEU A 193 -8.37 -123.64 6.54
CA LEU A 193 -8.87 -122.86 7.66
C LEU A 193 -8.44 -123.55 8.95
N THR A 194 -7.78 -122.83 9.85
CA THR A 194 -7.09 -123.43 11.00
C THR A 194 -7.29 -122.63 12.29
N THR A 195 -7.48 -123.32 13.42
CA THR A 195 -7.48 -122.73 14.78
C THR A 195 -6.10 -122.78 15.42
N MET A 196 -5.94 -122.16 16.60
CA MET A 196 -4.65 -121.99 17.28
C MET A 196 -3.90 -123.30 17.49
N GLY A 197 -4.57 -124.33 18.02
CA GLY A 197 -3.93 -125.62 18.30
C GLY A 197 -3.33 -126.30 17.07
N PHE A 198 -3.81 -125.99 15.86
CA PHE A 198 -3.22 -126.50 14.62
C PHE A 198 -1.92 -125.76 14.27
N TRP A 199 -1.99 -124.44 14.03
CA TRP A 199 -0.86 -123.69 13.48
C TRP A 199 0.27 -123.48 14.50
N GLU A 200 0.01 -123.73 15.80
CA GLU A 200 1.09 -123.81 16.79
C GLU A 200 1.94 -125.08 16.66
N ASN A 201 1.37 -126.16 16.17
CA ASN A 201 2.03 -127.47 16.09
C ASN A 201 2.56 -127.79 14.69
N ILE A 202 1.96 -127.20 13.66
CA ILE A 202 2.29 -127.46 12.26
C ILE A 202 2.71 -126.15 11.60
N ASP A 203 3.96 -126.09 11.10
CA ASP A 203 4.41 -124.94 10.30
C ASP A 203 4.04 -125.08 8.81
N GLU A 204 4.15 -123.99 8.06
CA GLU A 204 3.77 -123.94 6.64
C GLU A 204 4.54 -124.99 5.82
N ARG A 205 5.82 -125.22 6.12
CA ARG A 205 6.65 -126.19 5.40
C ARG A 205 6.19 -127.61 5.69
N GLU A 206 5.74 -127.91 6.89
CA GLU A 206 5.16 -129.22 7.21
C GLU A 206 3.86 -129.46 6.46
N MET A 207 3.01 -128.44 6.29
CA MET A 207 1.81 -128.53 5.45
C MET A 207 2.17 -128.89 4.01
N GLU A 208 3.15 -128.19 3.43
CA GLU A 208 3.65 -128.40 2.07
C GLU A 208 4.28 -129.79 1.87
N VAL A 209 5.14 -130.20 2.81
CA VAL A 209 5.83 -131.51 2.77
C VAL A 209 4.81 -132.64 2.85
N GLU A 210 3.86 -132.59 3.79
CA GLU A 210 2.86 -133.65 3.92
C GLU A 210 1.89 -133.66 2.73
N LEU A 211 1.57 -132.50 2.15
CA LEU A 211 0.74 -132.41 0.96
C LEU A 211 1.42 -133.07 -0.25
N SER A 212 2.75 -132.95 -0.36
CA SER A 212 3.54 -133.61 -1.41
C SER A 212 3.58 -135.15 -1.29
N ARG A 213 3.40 -135.68 -0.06
CA ARG A 213 3.42 -137.12 0.23
C ARG A 213 2.08 -137.80 0.02
N TYR A 214 0.99 -137.06 0.21
CA TYR A 214 -0.37 -137.60 0.18
C TYR A 214 -1.28 -136.76 -0.70
N ASP A 215 -1.51 -137.22 -1.93
CA ASP A 215 -2.43 -136.55 -2.85
C ASP A 215 -3.90 -136.62 -2.37
N ASP A 216 -4.26 -137.75 -1.74
CA ASP A 216 -5.55 -137.92 -1.05
C ASP A 216 -5.63 -137.02 0.19
N LYS A 217 -6.59 -136.08 0.16
CA LYS A 217 -6.73 -135.04 1.18
C LYS A 217 -7.10 -135.62 2.54
N SER A 218 -7.85 -136.71 2.61
CA SER A 218 -8.14 -137.38 3.88
C SER A 218 -6.90 -138.05 4.48
N LYS A 219 -5.99 -138.60 3.66
CA LYS A 219 -4.70 -139.11 4.13
C LYS A 219 -3.76 -137.97 4.54
N TRP A 220 -3.76 -136.86 3.81
CA TRP A 220 -3.01 -135.66 4.17
C TRP A 220 -3.43 -135.10 5.53
N LEU A 221 -4.74 -134.89 5.75
CA LEU A 221 -5.29 -134.44 7.03
C LEU A 221 -4.88 -135.37 8.18
N ARG A 222 -5.05 -136.68 8.03
CA ARG A 222 -4.62 -137.66 9.05
C ARG A 222 -3.12 -137.64 9.31
N SER A 223 -2.30 -137.32 8.31
CA SER A 223 -0.85 -137.23 8.50
C SER A 223 -0.46 -136.01 9.33
N LEU A 224 -1.08 -134.86 9.05
CA LEU A 224 -0.92 -133.65 9.84
C LEU A 224 -1.43 -133.84 11.27
N GLU A 225 -2.60 -134.45 11.44
CA GLU A 225 -3.14 -134.79 12.76
C GLU A 225 -2.20 -135.70 13.56
N ARG A 226 -1.64 -136.75 12.95
CA ARG A 226 -0.64 -137.60 13.62
C ARG A 226 0.59 -136.83 14.08
N LYS A 227 1.02 -135.79 13.34
CA LYS A 227 2.14 -134.93 13.76
C LYS A 227 1.77 -134.08 14.98
N ILE A 228 0.53 -133.59 15.05
CA ILE A 228 0.02 -132.90 16.25
C ILE A 228 0.01 -133.86 17.44
N ILE A 229 -0.51 -135.09 17.27
CA ILE A 229 -0.53 -136.11 18.34
C ILE A 229 0.88 -136.50 18.78
N ALA A 230 1.85 -136.52 17.86
CA ALA A 230 3.24 -136.87 18.14
C ALA A 230 4.10 -135.69 18.64
N THR A 231 3.50 -134.53 18.90
CA THR A 231 4.21 -133.35 19.43
C THR A 231 4.83 -133.63 20.81
N LEU A 232 5.93 -132.96 21.13
CA LEU A 232 6.59 -133.05 22.44
C LEU A 232 6.05 -132.04 23.47
N ARG A 233 4.99 -131.30 23.13
CA ARG A 233 4.37 -130.34 24.04
C ARG A 233 3.58 -131.07 25.11
N ASP A 234 3.73 -130.64 26.36
CA ASP A 234 3.00 -131.21 27.51
C ASP A 234 1.48 -130.98 27.41
N GLU A 235 1.08 -129.87 26.78
CA GLU A 235 -0.32 -129.54 26.50
C GLU A 235 -0.53 -129.22 25.02
N VAL A 236 -1.60 -129.76 24.47
CA VAL A 236 -2.08 -129.50 23.10
C VAL A 236 -3.46 -128.86 23.20
N GLU A 237 -3.57 -127.62 22.71
CA GLU A 237 -4.83 -126.88 22.64
C GLU A 237 -5.84 -127.53 21.69
N ASN A 238 -7.11 -127.07 21.74
CA ASN A 238 -8.09 -127.46 20.74
C ASN A 238 -7.58 -127.15 19.34
N TYR A 239 -7.71 -128.12 18.43
CA TYR A 239 -7.24 -127.95 17.06
C TYR A 239 -8.31 -128.37 16.07
N THR A 240 -8.54 -127.49 15.11
CA THR A 240 -9.44 -127.69 14.00
C THR A 240 -8.75 -127.25 12.72
N PHE A 241 -8.79 -128.14 11.75
CA PHE A 241 -8.21 -127.93 10.43
C PHE A 241 -9.21 -128.36 9.37
N ALA A 242 -9.61 -127.42 8.53
CA ALA A 242 -10.48 -127.67 7.39
C ALA A 242 -9.78 -127.34 6.07
N ALA A 243 -9.69 -128.33 5.19
CA ALA A 243 -9.19 -128.18 3.83
C ALA A 243 -10.34 -128.17 2.82
N VAL A 244 -10.39 -127.12 2.02
CA VAL A 244 -11.28 -126.98 0.86
C VAL A 244 -10.44 -127.17 -0.39
N SER A 245 -10.60 -128.32 -1.04
CA SER A 245 -9.91 -128.65 -2.29
C SER A 245 -10.73 -128.19 -3.49
N ILE A 246 -10.09 -127.44 -4.38
CA ILE A 246 -10.73 -126.85 -5.56
C ILE A 246 -10.32 -127.69 -6.77
N GLU A 247 -11.19 -128.58 -7.21
CA GLU A 247 -10.97 -129.45 -8.37
C GLU A 247 -11.45 -128.81 -9.69
N GLY A 248 -12.33 -127.81 -9.61
CA GLY A 248 -12.84 -127.05 -10.75
C GLY A 248 -13.38 -125.69 -10.29
N VAL A 249 -13.27 -124.66 -11.13
CA VAL A 249 -13.75 -123.28 -10.86
C VAL A 249 -14.78 -122.85 -11.88
N ALA A 250 -15.77 -122.06 -11.45
CA ALA A 250 -16.81 -121.51 -12.32
C ALA A 250 -16.23 -120.41 -13.24
N ALA A 251 -16.90 -120.13 -14.36
CA ALA A 251 -16.46 -119.07 -15.27
C ALA A 251 -16.47 -117.67 -14.59
N PRO A 252 -15.56 -116.75 -14.98
CA PRO A 252 -15.59 -115.38 -14.49
C PRO A 252 -16.95 -114.71 -14.78
N GLU A 253 -17.48 -113.94 -13.84
CA GLU A 253 -18.70 -113.17 -14.11
C GLU A 253 -18.45 -112.11 -15.20
N PRO A 254 -19.39 -111.90 -16.15
CA PRO A 254 -19.26 -110.87 -17.16
C PRO A 254 -19.25 -109.48 -16.49
N VAL A 255 -18.13 -108.77 -16.60
CA VAL A 255 -17.96 -107.44 -16.00
C VAL A 255 -18.89 -106.43 -16.67
N GLU A 256 -19.94 -106.00 -15.97
CA GLU A 256 -20.75 -104.85 -16.37
C GLU A 256 -19.91 -103.56 -16.24
N LYS A 257 -19.59 -102.91 -17.37
CA LYS A 257 -18.81 -101.65 -17.38
C LYS A 257 -19.65 -100.49 -16.83
N ASP A 258 -19.41 -100.13 -15.57
CA ASP A 258 -20.03 -98.98 -14.90
C ASP A 258 -19.55 -97.62 -15.48
N LYS A 259 -20.38 -96.99 -16.32
CA LYS A 259 -20.12 -95.67 -16.95
C LYS A 259 -20.07 -94.50 -15.95
N LYS A 260 -20.40 -94.71 -14.67
CA LYS A 260 -20.50 -93.66 -13.64
C LYS A 260 -19.15 -93.03 -13.29
N LYS A 261 -18.06 -93.81 -13.24
CA LYS A 261 -16.71 -93.30 -12.93
C LYS A 261 -16.12 -92.39 -14.02
N PHE A 262 -16.53 -92.56 -15.28
CA PHE A 262 -16.08 -91.71 -16.39
C PHE A 262 -16.71 -90.32 -16.33
N TRP A 263 -18.03 -90.25 -16.11
CA TRP A 263 -18.74 -88.97 -15.98
C TRP A 263 -18.34 -88.18 -14.72
N ILE A 264 -17.97 -88.85 -13.62
CA ILE A 264 -17.42 -88.17 -12.42
C ILE A 264 -16.09 -87.48 -12.73
N LYS A 265 -15.18 -88.12 -13.50
CA LYS A 265 -13.90 -87.49 -13.90
C LYS A 265 -14.12 -86.31 -14.85
N VAL A 266 -15.05 -86.42 -15.80
CA VAL A 266 -15.43 -85.31 -16.70
C VAL A 266 -16.04 -84.16 -15.89
N ALA A 267 -16.91 -84.43 -14.92
CA ALA A 267 -17.49 -83.42 -14.04
C ALA A 267 -16.42 -82.72 -13.19
N LEU A 268 -15.44 -83.46 -12.65
CA LEU A 268 -14.31 -82.89 -11.89
C LEU A 268 -13.42 -81.98 -12.74
N ILE A 269 -13.07 -82.40 -13.96
CA ILE A 269 -12.29 -81.55 -14.88
C ILE A 269 -13.09 -80.31 -15.27
N SER A 270 -14.40 -80.46 -15.52
CA SER A 270 -15.29 -79.33 -15.83
C SER A 270 -15.41 -78.35 -14.65
N LEU A 271 -15.44 -78.84 -13.41
CA LEU A 271 -15.44 -78.03 -12.19
C LEU A 271 -14.12 -77.25 -12.03
N VAL A 272 -12.97 -77.88 -12.29
CA VAL A 272 -11.66 -77.20 -12.25
C VAL A 272 -11.57 -76.12 -13.31
N ILE A 273 -12.04 -76.39 -14.54
CA ILE A 273 -12.11 -75.38 -15.61
C ILE A 273 -13.06 -74.23 -15.23
N LEU A 274 -14.22 -74.53 -14.64
CA LEU A 274 -15.17 -73.53 -14.16
C LEU A 274 -14.53 -72.66 -13.05
N LEU A 275 -13.81 -73.26 -12.11
CA LEU A 275 -13.09 -72.56 -11.04
C LEU A 275 -11.97 -71.68 -11.60
N LEU A 276 -11.22 -72.14 -12.60
CA LEU A 276 -10.21 -71.32 -13.29
C LEU A 276 -10.84 -70.13 -14.03
N ILE A 277 -11.97 -70.33 -14.70
CA ILE A 277 -12.73 -69.24 -15.35
C ILE A 277 -13.27 -68.25 -14.30
N LEU A 278 -13.80 -68.74 -13.17
CA LEU A 278 -14.25 -67.91 -12.06
C LEU A 278 -13.10 -67.12 -11.43
N MET A 279 -11.94 -67.74 -11.24
CA MET A 279 -10.74 -67.07 -10.73
C MET A 279 -10.24 -65.99 -11.69
N LEU A 280 -10.20 -66.27 -12.99
CA LEU A 280 -9.84 -65.29 -14.03
C LEU A 280 -10.84 -64.14 -14.14
N THR A 281 -12.14 -64.42 -14.02
CA THR A 281 -13.18 -63.37 -14.03
C THR A 281 -13.09 -62.51 -12.76
N PHE A 282 -12.93 -63.11 -11.59
CA PHE A 282 -12.72 -62.40 -10.33
C PHE A 282 -11.45 -61.54 -10.34
N TRP A 283 -10.34 -62.08 -10.83
CA TRP A 283 -9.09 -61.33 -10.99
C TRP A 283 -9.25 -60.13 -11.93
N ASN A 284 -9.93 -60.31 -13.06
CA ASN A 284 -10.23 -59.21 -13.98
C ASN A 284 -11.16 -58.15 -13.36
N ILE A 285 -12.14 -58.55 -12.55
CA ILE A 285 -13.02 -57.62 -11.82
C ILE A 285 -12.20 -56.84 -10.79
N LYS A 286 -11.40 -57.52 -9.96
CA LYS A 286 -10.54 -56.88 -8.95
C LYS A 286 -9.58 -55.88 -9.59
N LYS A 287 -8.86 -56.29 -10.65
CA LYS A 287 -7.95 -55.42 -11.40
C LYS A 287 -8.66 -54.17 -11.95
N ARG A 288 -9.87 -54.33 -12.49
CA ARG A 288 -10.67 -53.21 -13.00
C ARG A 288 -11.05 -52.25 -11.85
N ASN A 289 -11.49 -52.77 -10.72
CA ASN A 289 -11.86 -51.98 -9.56
C ASN A 289 -10.66 -51.24 -8.96
N ASP A 290 -9.47 -51.87 -8.91
CA ASP A 290 -8.24 -51.22 -8.43
C ASP A 290 -7.83 -50.04 -9.31
N ILE A 291 -7.96 -50.17 -10.64
CA ILE A 291 -7.70 -49.07 -11.59
C ILE A 291 -8.70 -47.93 -11.37
N ILE A 292 -10.01 -48.25 -11.28
CA ILE A 292 -11.04 -47.23 -11.04
C ILE A 292 -10.77 -46.52 -9.71
N LYS A 293 -10.43 -47.26 -8.64
CA LYS A 293 -10.14 -46.69 -7.33
C LYS A 293 -8.96 -45.72 -7.37
N LYS A 294 -7.86 -46.08 -8.03
CA LYS A 294 -6.72 -45.18 -8.21
C LYS A 294 -7.08 -43.93 -9.00
N ALA A 295 -7.79 -44.09 -10.13
CA ALA A 295 -8.26 -42.95 -10.92
C ALA A 295 -9.14 -42.00 -10.10
N THR A 296 -10.05 -42.54 -9.28
CA THR A 296 -10.90 -41.72 -8.40
C THR A 296 -10.11 -41.06 -7.27
N THR A 297 -9.05 -41.68 -6.75
CA THR A 297 -8.16 -41.03 -5.76
C THR A 297 -7.45 -39.83 -6.37
N TYR A 298 -6.94 -39.95 -7.60
CA TYR A 298 -6.37 -38.82 -8.31
C TYR A 298 -7.41 -37.71 -8.57
N GLU A 299 -8.65 -38.05 -8.92
CA GLU A 299 -9.72 -37.04 -9.02
C GLU A 299 -10.03 -36.35 -7.69
N GLN A 300 -9.96 -37.07 -6.55
CA GLN A 300 -10.16 -36.49 -5.22
C GLN A 300 -9.00 -35.57 -4.83
N MET A 301 -7.76 -35.98 -5.07
CA MET A 301 -6.58 -35.13 -4.86
C MET A 301 -6.67 -33.87 -5.73
N ALA A 302 -7.10 -34.01 -6.98
CA ALA A 302 -7.34 -32.87 -7.85
C ALA A 302 -8.41 -31.91 -7.33
N ASP A 303 -9.50 -32.43 -6.76
CA ASP A 303 -10.54 -31.61 -6.12
C ASP A 303 -9.99 -30.87 -4.90
N GLU A 304 -9.18 -31.52 -4.07
CA GLU A 304 -8.54 -30.88 -2.90
C GLU A 304 -7.58 -29.75 -3.30
N ASP A 305 -6.76 -29.98 -4.32
CA ASP A 305 -5.80 -28.98 -4.82
C ASP A 305 -6.52 -27.83 -5.53
N LEU A 306 -7.63 -28.12 -6.21
CA LEU A 306 -8.49 -27.09 -6.79
C LEU A 306 -9.02 -26.15 -5.71
N ILE A 307 -9.52 -26.68 -4.58
CA ILE A 307 -10.02 -25.89 -3.45
C ILE A 307 -8.91 -25.05 -2.82
N LYS A 308 -7.68 -25.60 -2.76
CA LYS A 308 -6.47 -24.85 -2.34
C LYS A 308 -5.99 -23.83 -3.39
N LYS A 309 -6.65 -23.74 -4.55
CA LYS A 309 -6.31 -22.88 -5.70
C LYS A 309 -4.97 -23.25 -6.35
N ASP A 310 -4.50 -24.47 -6.16
CA ASP A 310 -3.39 -25.04 -6.92
C ASP A 310 -3.90 -25.70 -8.20
N PHE A 311 -4.27 -24.85 -9.17
CA PHE A 311 -4.88 -25.28 -10.42
C PHE A 311 -3.93 -26.16 -11.26
N ASN A 312 -2.62 -25.91 -11.18
CA ASN A 312 -1.65 -26.68 -11.96
C ASN A 312 -1.56 -28.11 -11.41
N ASN A 313 -1.40 -28.28 -10.09
CA ASN A 313 -1.35 -29.61 -9.49
C ASN A 313 -2.69 -30.36 -9.68
N SER A 314 -3.81 -29.67 -9.51
CA SER A 314 -5.14 -30.23 -9.79
C SER A 314 -5.25 -30.81 -11.20
N MET A 315 -4.79 -30.08 -12.22
CA MET A 315 -4.79 -30.59 -13.60
C MET A 315 -3.80 -31.74 -13.83
N GLU A 316 -2.65 -31.75 -13.17
CA GLU A 316 -1.71 -32.89 -13.22
C GLU A 316 -2.35 -34.15 -12.65
N GLU A 317 -3.01 -34.06 -11.50
CA GLU A 317 -3.73 -35.17 -10.88
C GLU A 317 -4.88 -35.67 -11.77
N LEU A 318 -5.65 -34.77 -12.40
CA LEU A 318 -6.66 -35.17 -13.39
C LEU A 318 -6.04 -35.86 -14.61
N LYS A 319 -4.85 -35.45 -15.08
CA LYS A 319 -4.12 -36.15 -16.16
C LYS A 319 -3.67 -37.54 -15.72
N LEU A 320 -3.22 -37.71 -14.48
CA LEU A 320 -2.89 -39.03 -13.92
C LEU A 320 -4.14 -39.93 -13.85
N SER A 321 -5.29 -39.39 -13.46
CA SER A 321 -6.58 -40.10 -13.49
C SER A 321 -6.94 -40.58 -14.91
N ILE A 322 -6.77 -39.74 -15.93
CA ILE A 322 -6.95 -40.15 -17.34
C ILE A 322 -5.99 -41.30 -17.68
N GLY A 323 -4.73 -41.21 -17.27
CA GLY A 323 -3.73 -42.26 -17.46
C GLY A 323 -4.13 -43.61 -16.85
N GLU A 324 -4.78 -43.60 -15.68
CA GLU A 324 -5.35 -44.81 -15.07
C GLU A 324 -6.58 -45.31 -15.85
N TYR A 325 -7.53 -44.45 -16.21
CA TYR A 325 -8.70 -44.86 -17.00
C TYR A 325 -8.35 -45.43 -18.38
N GLU A 326 -7.28 -44.96 -19.03
CA GLU A 326 -6.76 -45.54 -20.28
C GLU A 326 -6.39 -47.02 -20.11
N LYS A 327 -5.93 -47.45 -18.92
CA LYS A 327 -5.62 -48.87 -18.64
C LYS A 327 -6.86 -49.77 -18.61
N LEU A 328 -8.07 -49.19 -18.50
CA LEU A 328 -9.33 -49.94 -18.59
C LEU A 328 -9.65 -50.40 -20.01
N LYS A 329 -9.04 -49.79 -21.03
CA LYS A 329 -9.33 -50.12 -22.43
C LYS A 329 -8.77 -51.50 -22.79
N PRO A 330 -9.63 -52.49 -23.11
CA PRO A 330 -9.16 -53.81 -23.51
C PRO A 330 -8.38 -53.75 -24.84
N LYS A 331 -7.28 -54.49 -24.92
CA LYS A 331 -6.42 -54.59 -26.13
C LYS A 331 -7.01 -55.48 -27.23
N SER A 332 -7.94 -56.39 -26.89
CA SER A 332 -8.53 -57.36 -27.83
C SER A 332 -9.42 -56.70 -28.89
N ARG A 333 -9.26 -57.11 -30.16
CA ARG A 333 -10.06 -56.64 -31.32
C ARG A 333 -10.70 -57.84 -32.05
N GLY A 334 -11.58 -57.57 -33.01
CA GLY A 334 -12.25 -58.62 -33.81
C GLY A 334 -13.16 -59.54 -33.00
N ILE A 335 -13.21 -60.83 -33.37
CA ILE A 335 -14.07 -61.86 -32.77
C ILE A 335 -13.82 -62.00 -31.25
N ILE A 336 -12.55 -62.01 -30.81
CA ILE A 336 -12.19 -62.09 -29.38
C ILE A 336 -12.75 -60.88 -28.62
N GLY A 337 -12.66 -59.68 -29.20
CA GLY A 337 -13.21 -58.46 -28.62
C GLY A 337 -14.74 -58.46 -28.50
N PHE A 338 -15.44 -59.09 -29.44
CA PHE A 338 -16.90 -59.26 -29.40
C PHE A 338 -17.33 -60.11 -28.19
N PHE A 339 -16.69 -61.26 -27.99
CA PHE A 339 -17.00 -62.17 -26.88
C PHE A 339 -16.72 -61.59 -25.48
N VAL A 340 -15.75 -60.68 -25.33
CA VAL A 340 -15.45 -60.02 -24.03
C VAL A 340 -16.10 -58.66 -23.86
N ASN A 341 -17.03 -58.29 -24.75
CA ASN A 341 -17.68 -56.98 -24.75
C ASN A 341 -16.71 -55.79 -24.74
N ALA A 342 -15.63 -55.88 -25.52
CA ALA A 342 -14.53 -54.90 -25.53
C ALA A 342 -14.98 -53.51 -25.98
N LYS A 343 -15.96 -53.42 -26.90
CA LYS A 343 -16.48 -52.15 -27.42
C LYS A 343 -17.14 -51.32 -26.31
N ASN A 344 -18.07 -51.92 -25.55
CA ASN A 344 -18.76 -51.20 -24.47
C ASN A 344 -17.79 -50.83 -23.35
N ARG A 345 -16.78 -51.66 -23.06
CA ARG A 345 -15.75 -51.34 -22.07
C ARG A 345 -14.85 -50.17 -22.49
N ARG A 346 -14.50 -50.06 -23.77
CA ARG A 346 -13.80 -48.87 -24.28
C ARG A 346 -14.68 -47.63 -24.18
N ALA A 347 -15.94 -47.73 -24.58
CA ALA A 347 -16.88 -46.62 -24.46
C ALA A 347 -17.10 -46.16 -23.01
N ASP A 348 -17.16 -47.08 -22.04
CA ASP A 348 -17.23 -46.75 -20.60
C ASP A 348 -15.96 -46.02 -20.12
N ALA A 349 -14.78 -46.48 -20.54
CA ALA A 349 -13.52 -45.81 -20.23
C ALA A 349 -13.44 -44.42 -20.89
N ASP A 350 -13.81 -44.31 -22.17
CA ASP A 350 -13.84 -43.04 -22.90
C ASP A 350 -14.81 -42.04 -22.28
N LYS A 351 -15.99 -42.50 -21.81
CA LYS A 351 -16.96 -41.66 -21.11
C LYS A 351 -16.39 -41.10 -19.81
N ARG A 352 -15.65 -41.91 -19.03
CA ARG A 352 -14.97 -41.46 -17.81
C ARG A 352 -13.86 -40.45 -18.13
N ILE A 353 -13.04 -40.75 -19.14
CA ILE A 353 -11.97 -39.87 -19.61
C ILE A 353 -12.55 -38.53 -20.09
N ASP A 354 -13.64 -38.53 -20.85
CA ASP A 354 -14.33 -37.30 -21.28
C ASP A 354 -14.84 -36.49 -20.09
N GLY A 355 -15.38 -37.16 -19.07
CA GLY A 355 -15.75 -36.52 -17.80
C GLY A 355 -14.56 -35.82 -17.13
N VAL A 356 -13.41 -36.48 -17.04
CA VAL A 356 -12.18 -35.89 -16.47
C VAL A 356 -11.62 -34.78 -17.35
N ARG A 357 -11.68 -34.90 -18.68
CA ARG A 357 -11.26 -33.82 -19.61
C ARG A 357 -12.10 -32.56 -19.44
N LYS A 358 -13.41 -32.69 -19.23
CA LYS A 358 -14.28 -31.56 -18.90
C LYS A 358 -13.89 -30.91 -17.58
N LYS A 359 -13.53 -31.70 -16.56
CA LYS A 359 -12.97 -31.16 -15.31
C LYS A 359 -11.70 -30.35 -15.55
N ILE A 360 -10.76 -30.87 -16.37
CA ILE A 360 -9.53 -30.14 -16.73
C ILE A 360 -9.86 -28.81 -17.43
N GLU A 361 -10.77 -28.82 -18.40
CA GLU A 361 -11.19 -27.59 -19.11
C GLU A 361 -11.78 -26.55 -18.14
N GLN A 362 -12.62 -27.01 -17.20
CA GLN A 362 -13.21 -26.16 -16.17
C GLN A 362 -12.16 -25.62 -15.19
N THR A 363 -11.18 -26.44 -14.80
CA THR A 363 -10.05 -26.03 -13.96
C THR A 363 -9.15 -25.01 -14.66
N GLU A 364 -8.89 -25.13 -15.97
CA GLU A 364 -8.12 -24.14 -16.72
C GLU A 364 -8.87 -22.79 -16.80
N LYS A 365 -10.19 -22.81 -17.00
CA LYS A 365 -11.03 -21.60 -16.93
C LYS A 365 -10.96 -20.93 -15.56
N LEU A 366 -10.98 -21.71 -14.47
CA LEU A 366 -10.80 -21.19 -13.11
C LEU A 366 -9.42 -20.57 -12.94
N LYS A 367 -8.36 -21.26 -13.35
CA LYS A 367 -6.99 -20.74 -13.33
C LYS A 367 -6.89 -19.39 -14.03
N GLN A 368 -7.42 -19.29 -15.25
CA GLN A 368 -7.44 -18.04 -16.01
C GLN A 368 -8.24 -16.96 -15.28
N ALA A 369 -9.39 -17.28 -14.70
CA ALA A 369 -10.20 -16.32 -13.95
C ALA A 369 -9.46 -15.77 -12.73
N PHE A 370 -8.78 -16.62 -11.95
CA PHE A 370 -8.00 -16.18 -10.79
C PHE A 370 -6.75 -15.39 -11.19
N GLN A 371 -6.12 -15.74 -12.31
CA GLN A 371 -5.04 -14.94 -12.90
C GLN A 371 -5.56 -13.55 -13.32
N ASP A 372 -6.70 -13.48 -14.01
CA ASP A 372 -7.32 -12.21 -14.41
C ASP A 372 -7.76 -11.38 -13.20
N ILE A 373 -8.21 -12.00 -12.10
CA ILE A 373 -8.45 -11.30 -10.82
C ILE A 373 -7.16 -10.68 -10.29
N SER A 374 -6.06 -11.44 -10.27
CA SER A 374 -4.77 -10.96 -9.79
C SER A 374 -4.25 -9.79 -10.63
N GLU A 375 -4.22 -9.94 -11.95
CA GLU A 375 -3.82 -8.88 -12.88
C GLU A 375 -4.76 -7.66 -12.77
N GLY A 376 -6.07 -7.88 -12.62
CA GLY A 376 -7.04 -6.82 -12.37
C GLY A 376 -6.76 -6.04 -11.09
N ASN A 377 -6.41 -6.73 -10.00
CA ASN A 377 -6.01 -6.09 -8.74
C ASN A 377 -4.72 -5.29 -8.86
N GLU A 378 -3.73 -5.80 -9.59
CA GLU A 378 -2.48 -5.07 -9.88
C GLU A 378 -2.78 -3.77 -10.64
N PHE A 379 -3.58 -3.83 -11.70
CA PHE A 379 -4.00 -2.65 -12.45
C PHE A 379 -4.83 -1.68 -11.59
N PHE A 380 -5.76 -2.20 -10.79
CA PHE A 380 -6.59 -1.38 -9.91
C PHE A 380 -5.75 -0.60 -8.90
N ASN A 381 -4.80 -1.26 -8.25
CA ASN A 381 -3.88 -0.65 -7.29
C ASN A 381 -2.94 0.34 -7.99
N GLY A 382 -2.48 0.01 -9.20
CA GLY A 382 -1.67 0.89 -10.04
C GLY A 382 -2.42 2.07 -10.67
N GLY A 383 -3.73 2.24 -10.42
CA GLY A 383 -4.53 3.33 -10.98
C GLY A 383 -4.90 3.16 -12.46
N ARG A 384 -4.73 1.97 -13.03
CA ARG A 384 -5.10 1.63 -14.42
C ARG A 384 -6.49 1.00 -14.45
N TYR A 385 -7.51 1.81 -14.16
CA TYR A 385 -8.86 1.30 -13.90
C TYR A 385 -9.58 0.72 -15.12
N ASP A 386 -9.25 1.19 -16.33
CA ASP A 386 -9.80 0.63 -17.57
C ASP A 386 -9.33 -0.81 -17.79
N GLU A 387 -8.03 -1.07 -17.65
CA GLU A 387 -7.45 -2.41 -17.75
C GLU A 387 -7.91 -3.31 -16.61
N ALA A 388 -8.00 -2.77 -15.38
CA ALA A 388 -8.55 -3.49 -14.23
C ALA A 388 -9.98 -3.97 -14.50
N SER A 389 -10.87 -3.07 -14.96
CA SER A 389 -12.26 -3.39 -15.27
C SER A 389 -12.38 -4.47 -16.34
N ARG A 390 -11.58 -4.40 -17.41
CA ARG A 390 -11.55 -5.45 -18.44
C ARG A 390 -11.14 -6.81 -17.88
N LYS A 391 -10.11 -6.84 -17.04
CA LYS A 391 -9.65 -8.08 -16.40
C LYS A 391 -10.68 -8.67 -15.44
N TYR A 392 -11.32 -7.83 -14.63
CA TYR A 392 -12.43 -8.26 -13.78
C TYR A 392 -13.63 -8.80 -14.59
N GLN A 393 -13.95 -8.21 -15.74
CA GLN A 393 -15.00 -8.72 -16.64
C GLN A 393 -14.63 -10.07 -17.26
N GLN A 394 -13.37 -10.27 -17.66
CA GLN A 394 -12.86 -11.56 -18.16
C GLN A 394 -12.93 -12.64 -17.08
N ALA A 395 -12.48 -12.32 -15.87
CA ALA A 395 -12.61 -13.21 -14.72
C ALA A 395 -14.07 -13.56 -14.42
N LYS A 396 -14.96 -12.55 -14.41
CA LYS A 396 -16.40 -12.72 -14.19
C LYS A 396 -17.00 -13.69 -15.22
N TYR A 397 -16.72 -13.48 -16.50
CA TYR A 397 -17.21 -14.35 -17.58
C TYR A 397 -16.77 -15.81 -17.37
N ASN A 398 -15.49 -16.04 -17.08
CA ASN A 398 -14.97 -17.39 -16.87
C ASN A 398 -15.57 -18.07 -15.62
N LEU A 399 -15.84 -17.31 -14.56
CA LEU A 399 -16.49 -17.81 -13.34
C LEU A 399 -17.98 -18.09 -13.54
N GLU A 400 -18.71 -17.27 -14.31
CA GLU A 400 -20.13 -17.49 -14.61
C GLU A 400 -20.36 -18.72 -15.50
N GLN A 401 -19.42 -19.00 -16.40
CA GLN A 401 -19.47 -20.20 -17.26
C GLN A 401 -18.97 -21.47 -16.53
N ASN A 402 -18.41 -21.33 -15.33
CA ASN A 402 -17.87 -22.45 -14.59
C ASN A 402 -18.97 -23.21 -13.83
N THR A 403 -18.98 -24.54 -13.95
CA THR A 403 -19.93 -25.42 -13.24
C THR A 403 -19.25 -26.37 -12.27
N TYR A 404 -17.93 -26.32 -12.15
CA TYR A 404 -17.14 -27.31 -11.41
C TYR A 404 -16.67 -26.74 -10.07
N LYS A 405 -17.15 -27.33 -8.96
CA LYS A 405 -16.78 -26.94 -7.58
C LYS A 405 -17.06 -25.46 -7.26
N LYS A 406 -18.15 -24.93 -7.83
CA LYS A 406 -18.57 -23.52 -7.69
C LYS A 406 -18.79 -23.12 -6.23
N ASP A 407 -19.44 -24.00 -5.46
CA ASP A 407 -19.79 -23.73 -4.06
C ASP A 407 -18.56 -23.80 -3.16
N GLU A 408 -17.71 -24.81 -3.34
CA GLU A 408 -16.49 -24.97 -2.54
C GLU A 408 -15.43 -23.88 -2.79
N LEU A 409 -15.50 -23.20 -3.94
CA LEU A 409 -14.65 -22.07 -4.29
C LEU A 409 -15.26 -20.70 -3.93
N ASN A 410 -16.45 -20.68 -3.31
CA ASN A 410 -17.21 -19.46 -3.00
C ASN A 410 -17.38 -18.54 -4.22
N THR A 411 -17.59 -19.10 -5.41
CA THR A 411 -17.59 -18.33 -6.65
C THR A 411 -18.66 -17.23 -6.66
N GLU A 412 -19.80 -17.41 -5.99
CA GLU A 412 -20.83 -16.36 -5.89
C GLU A 412 -20.36 -15.12 -5.14
N GLU A 413 -19.65 -15.30 -4.02
CA GLU A 413 -19.08 -14.20 -3.24
C GLU A 413 -17.99 -13.46 -4.04
N ILE A 414 -17.18 -14.21 -4.78
CA ILE A 414 -16.17 -13.64 -5.70
C ILE A 414 -16.85 -12.83 -6.81
N LEU A 415 -17.95 -13.32 -7.39
CA LEU A 415 -18.71 -12.61 -8.42
C LEU A 415 -19.32 -11.31 -7.91
N VAL A 416 -19.86 -11.30 -6.67
CA VAL A 416 -20.33 -10.07 -6.01
C VAL A 416 -19.18 -9.07 -5.86
N THR A 417 -18.04 -9.53 -5.36
CA THR A 417 -16.83 -8.70 -5.20
C THR A 417 -16.34 -8.14 -6.54
N LEU A 418 -16.34 -8.95 -7.60
CA LEU A 418 -15.98 -8.54 -8.94
C LEU A 418 -16.91 -7.46 -9.49
N ASN A 419 -18.22 -7.58 -9.30
CA ASN A 419 -19.17 -6.53 -9.70
C ASN A 419 -18.86 -5.22 -8.98
N THR A 420 -18.64 -5.25 -7.65
CA THR A 420 -18.25 -4.07 -6.89
C THR A 420 -16.95 -3.46 -7.40
N ARG A 421 -15.95 -4.29 -7.74
CA ARG A 421 -14.66 -3.82 -8.30
C ARG A 421 -14.79 -3.24 -9.69
N ILE A 422 -15.64 -3.79 -10.55
CA ILE A 422 -15.96 -3.25 -11.88
C ILE A 422 -16.61 -1.87 -11.74
N ASP A 423 -17.64 -1.75 -10.89
CA ASP A 423 -18.33 -0.48 -10.63
C ASP A 423 -17.37 0.56 -10.04
N SER A 424 -16.55 0.15 -9.08
CA SER A 424 -15.54 1.03 -8.47
C SER A 424 -14.50 1.48 -9.49
N SER A 425 -14.07 0.60 -10.40
CA SER A 425 -13.12 0.95 -11.47
C SER A 425 -13.71 1.99 -12.41
N SER A 426 -14.99 1.86 -12.76
CA SER A 426 -15.70 2.85 -13.58
C SER A 426 -15.76 4.22 -12.90
N LYS A 427 -16.11 4.26 -11.61
CA LYS A 427 -16.15 5.51 -10.83
C LYS A 427 -14.77 6.12 -10.66
N LEU A 428 -13.74 5.32 -10.39
CA LEU A 428 -12.38 5.81 -10.23
C LEU A 428 -11.79 6.35 -11.54
N LYS A 429 -12.20 5.82 -12.69
CA LYS A 429 -11.89 6.42 -14.00
C LYS A 429 -12.54 7.79 -14.17
N GLU A 430 -13.79 7.95 -13.72
CA GLU A 430 -14.47 9.24 -13.70
C GLU A 430 -13.71 10.23 -12.79
N ALA A 431 -13.25 9.79 -11.62
CA ALA A 431 -12.41 10.59 -10.72
C ALA A 431 -11.12 11.06 -11.40
N GLN A 432 -10.43 10.18 -12.14
CA GLN A 432 -9.25 10.56 -12.92
C GLN A 432 -9.57 11.59 -14.01
N SER A 433 -10.74 11.48 -14.64
CA SER A 433 -11.18 12.45 -15.64
C SER A 433 -11.46 13.82 -15.01
N MET A 434 -12.07 13.84 -13.82
CA MET A 434 -12.28 15.06 -13.03
C MET A 434 -10.97 15.67 -12.53
N GLU A 435 -10.01 14.85 -12.11
CA GLU A 435 -8.67 15.29 -11.74
C GLU A 435 -7.96 15.97 -12.93
N LEU A 436 -7.98 15.36 -14.12
CA LEU A 436 -7.42 15.94 -15.34
C LEU A 436 -8.12 17.24 -15.75
N ALA A 437 -9.44 17.31 -15.57
CA ALA A 437 -10.20 18.54 -15.79
C ALA A 437 -9.76 19.64 -14.80
N GLY A 438 -9.54 19.28 -13.54
CA GLY A 438 -9.01 20.17 -12.51
C GLY A 438 -7.60 20.66 -12.84
N ASP A 439 -6.70 19.77 -13.27
CA ASP A 439 -5.33 20.10 -13.69
C ASP A 439 -5.33 21.06 -14.89
N SER A 440 -6.24 20.83 -15.83
CA SER A 440 -6.44 21.69 -17.01
C SER A 440 -6.97 23.08 -16.61
N ALA A 441 -7.96 23.12 -15.72
CA ALA A 441 -8.52 24.37 -15.21
C ALA A 441 -7.49 25.17 -14.39
N TYR A 442 -6.67 24.49 -13.58
CA TYR A 442 -5.57 25.07 -12.83
C TYR A 442 -4.54 25.72 -13.76
N THR A 443 -4.13 25.01 -14.81
CA THR A 443 -3.19 25.53 -15.82
C THR A 443 -3.77 26.71 -16.60
N ALA A 444 -5.08 26.71 -16.85
CA ALA A 444 -5.80 27.82 -17.47
C ALA A 444 -6.05 29.02 -16.53
N GLY A 445 -5.64 28.94 -15.25
CA GLY A 445 -5.85 29.99 -14.25
C GLY A 445 -7.27 30.06 -13.68
N ASN A 446 -8.14 29.11 -14.01
CA ASN A 446 -9.49 29.03 -13.47
C ASN A 446 -9.51 28.23 -12.16
N TYR A 447 -9.05 28.87 -11.09
CA TYR A 447 -8.88 28.23 -9.77
C TYR A 447 -10.18 27.74 -9.12
N ASN A 448 -11.31 28.41 -9.38
CA ASN A 448 -12.61 27.97 -8.86
C ASN A 448 -13.05 26.64 -9.49
N LEU A 449 -12.98 26.55 -10.83
CA LEU A 449 -13.29 25.31 -11.55
C LEU A 449 -12.32 24.19 -11.20
N ALA A 450 -11.03 24.52 -10.99
CA ALA A 450 -10.03 23.56 -10.54
C ALA A 450 -10.37 22.99 -9.16
N LYS A 451 -10.69 23.86 -8.18
CA LYS A 451 -11.11 23.44 -6.83
C LYS A 451 -12.36 22.56 -6.86
N GLU A 452 -13.37 22.94 -7.64
CA GLU A 452 -14.59 22.13 -7.81
C GLU A 452 -14.28 20.75 -8.39
N SER A 453 -13.50 20.69 -9.47
CA SER A 453 -13.12 19.44 -10.13
C SER A 453 -12.30 18.53 -9.22
N TYR A 454 -11.31 19.07 -8.49
CA TYR A 454 -10.53 18.30 -7.51
C TYR A 454 -11.38 17.81 -6.35
N LYS A 455 -12.36 18.61 -5.88
CA LYS A 455 -13.28 18.20 -4.82
C LYS A 455 -14.17 17.04 -5.29
N THR A 456 -14.74 17.13 -6.49
CA THR A 456 -15.52 16.05 -7.09
C THR A 456 -14.66 14.79 -7.26
N ALA A 457 -13.45 14.91 -7.77
CA ALA A 457 -12.51 13.79 -7.87
C ALA A 457 -12.22 13.17 -6.49
N SER A 458 -11.95 14.02 -5.48
CA SER A 458 -11.69 13.62 -4.10
C SER A 458 -12.85 12.85 -3.49
N ASP A 459 -14.09 13.32 -3.64
CA ASP A 459 -15.28 12.66 -3.11
C ASP A 459 -15.46 11.26 -3.73
N ILE A 460 -15.22 11.13 -5.05
CA ILE A 460 -15.28 9.84 -5.74
C ILE A 460 -14.15 8.92 -5.27
N TYR A 461 -12.92 9.42 -5.14
CA TYR A 461 -11.79 8.63 -4.62
C TYR A 461 -12.06 8.13 -3.19
N LEU A 462 -12.64 8.96 -2.32
CA LEU A 462 -12.96 8.60 -0.94
C LEU A 462 -13.97 7.46 -0.86
N VAL A 463 -15.10 7.58 -1.57
CA VAL A 463 -16.17 6.57 -1.56
C VAL A 463 -15.71 5.24 -2.16
N ASN A 464 -14.70 5.27 -3.04
CA ASN A 464 -14.12 4.08 -3.67
C ASN A 464 -12.78 3.64 -3.03
N GLY A 465 -12.48 4.11 -1.81
CA GLY A 465 -11.40 3.59 -0.98
C GLY A 465 -9.97 3.98 -1.43
N ARG A 466 -9.79 5.20 -1.95
CA ARG A 466 -8.48 5.76 -2.38
C ARG A 466 -8.07 6.99 -1.57
N PRO A 467 -7.78 6.84 -0.27
CA PRO A 467 -7.41 7.96 0.60
C PRO A 467 -6.09 8.64 0.20
N ASP A 468 -5.18 7.90 -0.43
CA ASP A 468 -3.93 8.41 -0.99
C ASP A 468 -4.18 9.46 -2.10
N TYR A 469 -5.19 9.22 -2.94
CA TYR A 469 -5.60 10.17 -3.97
C TYR A 469 -6.37 11.36 -3.38
N VAL A 470 -7.19 11.13 -2.34
CA VAL A 470 -7.85 12.20 -1.57
C VAL A 470 -6.79 13.18 -1.03
N SER A 471 -5.76 12.69 -0.35
CA SER A 471 -4.68 13.55 0.15
C SER A 471 -3.90 14.25 -0.96
N SER A 472 -3.83 13.67 -2.16
CA SER A 472 -3.28 14.35 -3.34
C SER A 472 -4.16 15.52 -3.78
N MET A 473 -5.47 15.32 -3.85
CA MET A 473 -6.43 16.35 -4.22
C MET A 473 -6.47 17.49 -3.20
N GLU A 474 -6.46 17.16 -1.90
CA GLU A 474 -6.39 18.16 -0.83
C GLU A 474 -5.12 19.01 -0.92
N ARG A 475 -3.97 18.41 -1.27
CA ARG A 475 -2.73 19.17 -1.52
C ARG A 475 -2.86 20.10 -2.71
N LYS A 476 -3.42 19.63 -3.84
CA LYS A 476 -3.68 20.48 -5.03
C LYS A 476 -4.61 21.65 -4.68
N ILE A 477 -5.65 21.41 -3.87
CA ILE A 477 -6.56 22.47 -3.38
C ILE A 477 -5.82 23.43 -2.44
N SER A 478 -4.99 22.93 -1.53
CA SER A 478 -4.18 23.76 -0.63
C SER A 478 -3.20 24.65 -1.40
N GLU A 479 -2.56 24.13 -2.45
CA GLU A 479 -1.67 24.91 -3.31
C GLU A 479 -2.39 26.08 -3.98
N ILE A 480 -3.63 25.85 -4.45
CA ILE A 480 -4.50 26.92 -4.96
C ILE A 480 -4.77 27.97 -3.88
N ASN A 481 -5.17 27.53 -2.67
CA ASN A 481 -5.46 28.44 -1.56
C ASN A 481 -4.23 29.27 -1.15
N ASP A 482 -3.04 28.66 -1.15
CA ASP A 482 -1.78 29.36 -0.84
C ASP A 482 -1.41 30.37 -1.93
N LYS A 483 -1.66 30.05 -3.20
CA LYS A 483 -1.52 31.00 -4.30
C LYS A 483 -2.50 32.17 -4.17
N GLU A 484 -3.77 31.90 -3.86
CA GLU A 484 -4.77 32.94 -3.61
C GLU A 484 -4.36 33.82 -2.43
N LYS A 485 -3.87 33.24 -1.33
CA LYS A 485 -3.36 33.98 -0.16
C LYS A 485 -2.13 34.83 -0.47
N THR A 486 -1.20 34.30 -1.27
CA THR A 486 0.00 35.03 -1.70
C THR A 486 -0.37 36.20 -2.60
N ALA A 487 -1.24 35.98 -3.58
CA ALA A 487 -1.76 37.02 -4.46
C ALA A 487 -2.55 38.08 -3.68
N TYR A 488 -3.36 37.68 -2.69
CA TYR A 488 -4.06 38.59 -1.78
C TYR A 488 -3.07 39.42 -0.95
N SER A 489 -2.00 38.80 -0.44
CA SER A 489 -0.95 39.51 0.29
C SER A 489 -0.24 40.53 -0.60
N GLY A 490 0.00 40.20 -1.88
CA GLY A 490 0.53 41.13 -2.88
C GLY A 490 -0.42 42.31 -3.16
N ALA A 491 -1.73 42.04 -3.29
CA ALA A 491 -2.76 43.07 -3.43
C ALA A 491 -2.77 44.01 -2.22
N MET A 492 -2.71 43.46 -1.01
CA MET A 492 -2.66 44.21 0.25
C MET A 492 -1.39 45.05 0.39
N LEU A 493 -0.21 44.53 -0.01
CA LEU A 493 1.03 45.32 -0.02
C LEU A 493 0.92 46.51 -0.99
N THR A 494 0.27 46.30 -2.14
CA THR A 494 0.04 47.35 -3.14
C THR A 494 -0.96 48.40 -2.63
N GLU A 495 -2.02 47.96 -1.95
CA GLU A 495 -2.96 48.82 -1.23
C GLU A 495 -2.26 49.66 -0.16
N ASN A 496 -1.45 49.02 0.71
CA ASN A 496 -0.69 49.70 1.75
C ASN A 496 0.29 50.73 1.17
N ARG A 497 0.91 50.43 0.02
CA ARG A 497 1.72 51.41 -0.70
C ARG A 497 0.90 52.62 -1.12
N GLY A 498 -0.33 52.40 -1.62
CA GLY A 498 -1.29 53.47 -1.91
C GLY A 498 -1.61 54.31 -0.68
N ASP A 499 -1.90 53.66 0.46
CA ASP A 499 -2.20 54.31 1.74
C ASP A 499 -1.02 55.16 2.27
N ILE A 500 0.22 54.65 2.16
CA ILE A 500 1.44 55.39 2.57
C ILE A 500 1.67 56.63 1.70
N LEU A 501 1.42 56.52 0.39
CA LEU A 501 1.63 57.62 -0.55
C LEU A 501 0.50 58.67 -0.52
N ALA A 502 -0.69 58.31 -0.08
CA ALA A 502 -1.88 59.16 -0.11
C ALA A 502 -1.70 60.58 0.49
N PRO A 503 -0.89 60.80 1.56
CA PRO A 503 -0.67 62.14 2.11
C PRO A 503 0.37 62.98 1.36
N THR A 504 1.24 62.36 0.56
CA THR A 504 2.45 63.00 0.01
C THR A 504 2.50 63.04 -1.51
N ASP A 505 1.96 62.02 -2.20
CA ASP A 505 1.88 61.94 -3.65
C ASP A 505 0.57 61.27 -4.07
N SER A 506 -0.44 62.10 -4.36
CA SER A 506 -1.77 61.64 -4.77
C SER A 506 -1.78 60.91 -6.11
N ASN A 507 -0.82 61.16 -7.01
CA ASN A 507 -0.78 60.51 -8.31
C ASN A 507 -0.24 59.08 -8.19
N MET A 508 0.89 58.92 -7.48
CA MET A 508 1.46 57.59 -7.23
C MET A 508 0.57 56.75 -6.31
N SER A 509 -0.11 57.37 -5.34
CA SER A 509 -1.12 56.70 -4.50
C SER A 509 -2.27 56.15 -5.34
N ARG A 510 -2.81 56.96 -6.28
CA ARG A 510 -3.88 56.54 -7.19
C ARG A 510 -3.46 55.37 -8.08
N GLU A 511 -2.24 55.41 -8.63
CA GLU A 511 -1.69 54.32 -9.44
C GLU A 511 -1.61 53.02 -8.63
N ALA A 512 -1.08 53.08 -7.41
CA ALA A 512 -1.01 51.94 -6.50
C ALA A 512 -2.41 51.40 -6.17
N TYR A 513 -3.40 52.26 -5.91
CA TYR A 513 -4.77 51.83 -5.71
C TYR A 513 -5.38 51.18 -6.95
N TYR A 514 -5.17 51.69 -8.16
CA TYR A 514 -5.64 51.02 -9.38
C TYR A 514 -5.01 49.63 -9.57
N GLN A 515 -3.72 49.49 -9.27
CA GLN A 515 -3.04 48.19 -9.30
C GLN A 515 -3.61 47.23 -8.25
N ALA A 516 -3.77 47.68 -6.99
CA ALA A 516 -4.38 46.88 -5.94
C ALA A 516 -5.82 46.46 -6.27
N ARG A 517 -6.61 47.39 -6.84
CA ARG A 517 -7.97 47.13 -7.33
C ARG A 517 -8.00 46.03 -8.39
N GLN A 518 -7.12 46.11 -9.39
CA GLN A 518 -7.01 45.06 -10.42
C GLN A 518 -6.65 43.70 -9.82
N MET A 519 -5.72 43.68 -8.85
CA MET A 519 -5.33 42.44 -8.17
C MET A 519 -6.50 41.84 -7.36
N TYR A 520 -7.22 42.64 -6.58
CA TYR A 520 -8.41 42.18 -5.85
C TYR A 520 -9.56 41.76 -6.78
N GLN A 521 -9.71 42.42 -7.94
CA GLN A 521 -10.69 42.05 -8.96
C GLN A 521 -10.36 40.67 -9.58
N VAL A 522 -9.09 40.38 -9.86
CA VAL A 522 -8.65 39.06 -10.33
C VAL A 522 -8.88 37.97 -9.28
N LEU A 523 -8.77 38.32 -8.00
CA LEU A 523 -9.09 37.44 -6.86
C LEU A 523 -10.60 37.26 -6.63
N GLY A 524 -11.45 38.01 -7.34
CA GLY A 524 -12.91 37.97 -7.16
C GLY A 524 -13.41 38.64 -5.87
N ASP A 525 -12.56 39.40 -5.16
CA ASP A 525 -12.97 40.11 -3.93
C ASP A 525 -13.63 41.45 -4.29
N SER A 526 -14.94 41.39 -4.52
CA SER A 526 -15.75 42.56 -4.89
C SER A 526 -15.87 43.59 -3.76
N ALA A 527 -15.83 43.14 -2.50
CA ALA A 527 -15.88 44.01 -1.33
C ALA A 527 -14.61 44.87 -1.25
N LYS A 528 -13.43 44.24 -1.37
CA LYS A 528 -12.16 44.97 -1.43
C LYS A 528 -12.05 45.84 -2.67
N THR A 529 -12.51 45.36 -3.82
CA THR A 529 -12.54 46.18 -5.05
C THR A 529 -13.33 47.47 -4.82
N GLN A 530 -14.51 47.39 -4.19
CA GLN A 530 -15.33 48.55 -3.85
C GLN A 530 -14.68 49.45 -2.78
N GLU A 531 -14.01 48.87 -1.79
CA GLU A 531 -13.26 49.63 -0.78
C GLU A 531 -12.15 50.47 -1.43
N ILE A 532 -11.39 49.89 -2.36
CA ILE A 532 -10.35 50.61 -3.10
C ILE A 532 -10.98 51.70 -4.00
N ASP A 533 -12.12 51.42 -4.64
CA ASP A 533 -12.85 52.44 -5.40
C ASP A 533 -13.25 53.64 -4.52
N ASN A 534 -13.68 53.39 -3.28
CA ASN A 534 -13.98 54.46 -2.32
C ASN A 534 -12.71 55.24 -1.93
N LYS A 535 -11.58 54.56 -1.68
CA LYS A 535 -10.28 55.23 -1.40
C LYS A 535 -9.84 56.13 -2.56
N ILE A 536 -10.01 55.68 -3.81
CA ILE A 536 -9.72 56.47 -5.01
C ILE A 536 -10.64 57.70 -5.09
N GLN A 537 -11.94 57.54 -4.82
CA GLN A 537 -12.90 58.65 -4.81
C GLN A 537 -12.58 59.69 -3.71
N GLU A 538 -12.20 59.25 -2.51
CA GLU A 538 -11.80 60.13 -1.43
C GLU A 538 -10.54 60.93 -1.81
N LEU A 539 -9.53 60.25 -2.38
CA LEU A 539 -8.30 60.90 -2.86
C LEU A 539 -8.59 61.98 -3.92
N ASN A 540 -9.49 61.68 -4.85
CA ASN A 540 -9.93 62.64 -5.87
C ASN A 540 -10.67 63.83 -5.24
N SER A 541 -11.54 63.58 -4.26
CA SER A 541 -12.27 64.62 -3.55
C SER A 541 -11.34 65.55 -2.76
N ARG A 542 -10.33 64.99 -2.09
CA ARG A 542 -9.27 65.77 -1.40
C ARG A 542 -8.48 66.63 -2.37
N GLN A 543 -8.12 66.09 -3.54
CA GLN A 543 -7.43 66.86 -4.58
C GLN A 543 -8.28 68.04 -5.08
N ILE A 544 -9.58 67.84 -5.32
CA ILE A 544 -10.50 68.90 -5.73
C ILE A 544 -10.61 69.98 -4.65
N ALA A 545 -10.73 69.58 -3.37
CA ALA A 545 -10.77 70.52 -2.26
C ALA A 545 -9.48 71.36 -2.17
N ASN A 546 -8.30 70.72 -2.27
CA ASN A 546 -7.01 71.43 -2.27
C ASN A 546 -6.87 72.38 -3.47
N LEU A 547 -7.35 72.00 -4.66
CA LEU A 547 -7.39 72.89 -5.82
C LEU A 547 -8.29 74.10 -5.59
N GLN A 548 -9.47 73.90 -4.99
CA GLN A 548 -10.38 75.00 -4.63
C GLN A 548 -9.76 75.93 -3.58
N THR A 549 -9.13 75.37 -2.54
CA THR A 549 -8.42 76.16 -1.52
C THR A 549 -7.31 76.98 -2.16
N ALA A 550 -6.45 76.38 -2.99
CA ALA A 550 -5.40 77.10 -3.69
C ALA A 550 -5.97 78.20 -4.59
N SER A 551 -7.02 77.91 -5.36
CA SER A 551 -7.69 78.89 -6.24
C SER A 551 -8.28 80.06 -5.46
N ASN A 552 -8.92 79.80 -4.30
CA ASN A 552 -9.45 80.84 -3.43
C ASN A 552 -8.32 81.71 -2.86
N MET A 553 -7.22 81.10 -2.43
CA MET A 553 -6.05 81.82 -1.93
C MET A 553 -5.37 82.67 -3.02
N VAL A 554 -5.36 82.22 -4.28
CA VAL A 554 -4.92 83.05 -5.41
C VAL A 554 -5.84 84.24 -5.59
N LYS A 555 -7.15 84.02 -5.58
CA LYS A 555 -8.13 85.09 -5.71
C LYS A 555 -7.98 86.13 -4.61
N GLU A 556 -7.95 85.70 -3.35
CA GLU A 556 -7.73 86.58 -2.19
C GLU A 556 -6.38 87.30 -2.27
N GLY A 557 -5.32 86.59 -2.69
CA GLY A 557 -4.01 87.19 -2.89
C GLY A 557 -4.00 88.27 -3.98
N LEU A 558 -4.69 88.06 -5.09
CA LEU A 558 -4.87 89.06 -6.15
C LEU A 558 -5.72 90.26 -5.67
N ASP A 559 -6.78 90.01 -4.89
CA ASP A 559 -7.59 91.08 -4.29
C ASP A 559 -6.73 91.96 -3.36
N GLN A 560 -5.80 91.39 -2.58
CA GLN A 560 -4.86 92.14 -1.74
C GLN A 560 -3.86 92.99 -2.54
N ILE A 561 -3.47 92.56 -3.75
CA ILE A 561 -2.67 93.41 -4.67
C ILE A 561 -3.47 94.66 -5.03
N THR A 562 -4.77 94.51 -5.34
CA THR A 562 -5.63 95.66 -5.68
C THR A 562 -5.95 96.56 -4.48
N ALA A 563 -5.91 96.02 -3.25
CA ALA A 563 -6.13 96.75 -2.00
C ALA A 563 -4.87 97.47 -1.47
N ASN A 564 -3.76 97.49 -2.23
CA ASN A 564 -2.48 98.10 -1.87
C ASN A 564 -1.78 97.46 -0.64
N ASN A 565 -1.98 96.15 -0.42
CA ASN A 565 -1.35 95.38 0.68
C ASN A 565 -0.43 94.27 0.12
N PRO A 566 0.69 94.62 -0.55
CA PRO A 566 1.47 93.66 -1.32
C PRO A 566 2.16 92.58 -0.47
N SER A 567 2.46 92.86 0.81
CA SER A 567 3.04 91.86 1.73
C SER A 567 2.06 90.72 2.05
N GLU A 568 0.78 91.03 2.21
CA GLU A 568 -0.26 90.03 2.52
C GLU A 568 -0.64 89.23 1.26
N ALA A 569 -0.67 89.91 0.10
CA ALA A 569 -0.82 89.27 -1.21
C ALA A 569 0.26 88.21 -1.45
N ILE A 570 1.54 88.54 -1.23
CA ILE A 570 2.66 87.60 -1.41
C ILE A 570 2.52 86.40 -0.47
N ALA A 571 2.09 86.59 0.78
CA ALA A 571 1.92 85.49 1.73
C ALA A 571 0.82 84.51 1.30
N LEU A 572 -0.33 85.01 0.85
CA LEU A 572 -1.45 84.18 0.36
C LEU A 572 -1.08 83.45 -0.95
N LEU A 573 -0.47 84.16 -1.90
CA LEU A 573 -0.01 83.58 -3.17
C LEU A 573 1.09 82.53 -2.94
N THR A 574 2.01 82.75 -1.98
CA THR A 574 3.04 81.76 -1.65
C THR A 574 2.44 80.47 -1.09
N LYS A 575 1.43 80.58 -0.23
CA LYS A 575 0.70 79.41 0.28
C LYS A 575 -0.06 78.70 -0.84
N ALA A 576 -0.74 79.44 -1.73
CA ALA A 576 -1.42 78.88 -2.89
C ALA A 576 -0.45 78.14 -3.83
N LYS A 577 0.73 78.73 -4.09
CA LYS A 577 1.80 78.11 -4.87
C LYS A 577 2.28 76.81 -4.24
N ALA A 578 2.49 76.78 -2.92
CA ALA A 578 2.89 75.56 -2.21
C ALA A 578 1.86 74.44 -2.36
N ILE A 579 0.55 74.77 -2.32
CA ILE A 579 -0.52 73.79 -2.56
C ILE A 579 -0.49 73.28 -4.01
N TYR A 580 -0.39 74.17 -5.02
CA TYR A 580 -0.29 73.74 -6.42
C TYR A 580 0.96 72.89 -6.70
N GLN A 581 2.11 73.20 -6.07
CA GLN A 581 3.32 72.39 -6.15
C GLN A 581 3.13 71.00 -5.52
N GLY A 582 2.47 70.92 -4.36
CA GLY A 582 2.12 69.64 -3.73
C GLY A 582 1.15 68.79 -4.57
N LEU A 583 0.33 69.43 -5.40
CA LEU A 583 -0.55 68.76 -6.37
C LEU A 583 0.14 68.46 -7.72
N GLN A 584 1.42 68.80 -7.87
CA GLN A 584 2.17 68.75 -9.13
C GLN A 584 1.54 69.54 -10.29
N ASP A 585 0.72 70.55 -9.99
CA ASP A 585 0.13 71.46 -10.99
C ASP A 585 1.12 72.60 -11.30
N THR A 586 2.09 72.29 -12.17
CA THR A 586 3.18 73.19 -12.53
C THR A 586 2.70 74.46 -13.23
N ASN A 587 1.59 74.38 -13.97
CA ASN A 587 1.04 75.51 -14.72
C ASN A 587 0.50 76.56 -13.76
N ASN A 588 -0.36 76.16 -12.81
CA ASN A 588 -0.91 77.09 -11.84
C ASN A 588 0.17 77.56 -10.84
N ALA A 589 1.09 76.70 -10.42
CA ALA A 589 2.23 77.12 -9.60
C ALA A 589 3.09 78.19 -10.29
N SER A 590 3.33 78.06 -11.60
CA SER A 590 4.07 79.07 -12.38
C SER A 590 3.28 80.36 -12.57
N ASN A 591 1.97 80.27 -12.77
CA ASN A 591 1.10 81.46 -12.86
C ASN A 591 1.11 82.25 -11.54
N VAL A 592 1.01 81.55 -10.41
CA VAL A 592 1.10 82.19 -9.09
C VAL A 592 2.48 82.79 -8.84
N ASP A 593 3.56 82.17 -9.33
CA ASP A 593 4.91 82.74 -9.26
C ASP A 593 5.01 84.08 -10.02
N ASN A 594 4.33 84.20 -11.17
CA ASN A 594 4.27 85.45 -11.91
C ASN A 594 3.51 86.54 -11.12
N TYR A 595 2.41 86.19 -10.45
CA TYR A 595 1.68 87.14 -9.59
C TYR A 595 2.53 87.60 -8.39
N ILE A 596 3.31 86.69 -7.78
CA ILE A 596 4.25 87.04 -6.70
C ILE A 596 5.31 88.02 -7.21
N LYS A 597 5.87 87.80 -8.41
CA LYS A 597 6.85 88.72 -9.02
C LYS A 597 6.26 90.11 -9.27
N GLN A 598 5.04 90.18 -9.80
CA GLN A 598 4.36 91.46 -10.02
C GLN A 598 4.13 92.22 -8.70
N ALA A 599 3.72 91.54 -7.63
CA ALA A 599 3.58 92.17 -6.31
C ALA A 599 4.93 92.65 -5.73
N GLN A 600 6.03 91.93 -5.98
CA GLN A 600 7.38 92.36 -5.59
C GLN A 600 7.87 93.58 -6.38
N GLU A 601 7.57 93.64 -7.68
CA GLU A 601 7.86 94.81 -8.53
C GLU A 601 7.08 96.05 -8.07
N PHE A 602 5.84 95.88 -7.58
CA PHE A 602 5.05 96.97 -7.01
C PHE A 602 5.70 97.55 -5.73
N ILE A 603 6.17 96.70 -4.81
CA ILE A 603 6.93 97.14 -3.61
C ILE A 603 8.20 97.92 -4.01
N LYS A 604 8.89 97.45 -5.06
CA LYS A 604 10.08 98.11 -5.59
C LYS A 604 9.75 99.48 -6.20
N PHE A 605 8.65 99.57 -6.96
CA PHE A 605 8.16 100.83 -7.52
C PHE A 605 7.78 101.86 -6.45
N GLU A 606 7.08 101.46 -5.37
CA GLU A 606 6.78 102.35 -4.22
C GLU A 606 8.05 102.85 -3.53
N SER A 607 9.05 101.98 -3.33
CA SER A 607 10.36 102.33 -2.77
C SER A 607 11.13 103.32 -3.66
N ASP A 608 11.14 103.12 -4.97
CA ASP A 608 11.84 103.99 -5.93
C ASP A 608 11.13 105.37 -6.07
N THR A 609 9.80 105.40 -5.97
CA THR A 609 8.99 106.64 -5.98
C THR A 609 9.23 107.48 -4.71
N LYS A 610 9.42 106.84 -3.56
CA LYS A 610 9.75 107.51 -2.29
C LYS A 610 11.17 108.08 -2.28
N THR A 611 12.07 107.53 -3.09
CA THR A 611 13.48 107.96 -3.23
C THR A 611 13.64 109.14 -4.22
N GLN A 612 12.75 109.27 -5.20
CA GLN A 612 12.71 110.43 -6.12
C GLN A 612 12.13 111.71 -5.50
N LEU A 613 11.18 111.59 -4.57
CA LEU A 613 10.60 112.73 -3.84
C LEU A 613 11.55 113.30 -2.75
N ALA A 614 12.44 112.48 -2.17
CA ALA A 614 13.43 112.93 -1.19
C ALA A 614 14.60 113.71 -1.83
N ASN A 615 15.02 113.35 -3.05
CA ASN A 615 16.13 114.00 -3.75
C ASN A 615 15.76 115.37 -4.38
N GLN A 616 14.48 115.70 -4.56
CA GLN A 616 14.02 117.02 -5.02
C GLN A 616 13.91 118.05 -3.89
N GLU A 617 13.71 117.64 -2.64
CA GLU A 617 13.67 118.55 -1.47
C GLU A 617 15.07 118.95 -0.96
N GLU A 618 16.08 118.09 -1.12
CA GLU A 618 17.44 118.34 -0.60
C GLU A 618 18.28 119.25 -1.52
N GLN A 619 18.07 119.17 -2.84
CA GLN A 619 18.71 120.07 -3.82
C GLN A 619 18.17 121.51 -3.74
N SER A 620 16.89 121.67 -3.40
CA SER A 620 16.22 122.97 -3.22
C SER A 620 16.63 123.70 -1.93
N LYS A 621 17.03 122.97 -0.88
CA LYS A 621 17.50 123.53 0.40
C LYS A 621 18.94 124.06 0.35
N LEU A 622 19.83 123.42 -0.40
CA LEU A 622 21.24 123.82 -0.51
C LEU A 622 21.46 125.08 -1.39
N GLU A 623 20.60 125.33 -2.38
CA GLU A 623 20.62 126.57 -3.20
C GLU A 623 20.08 127.81 -2.46
N ILE A 624 19.14 127.64 -1.52
CA ILE A 624 18.59 128.73 -0.70
C ILE A 624 19.61 129.16 0.38
N GLN A 625 20.34 128.20 0.98
CA GLN A 625 21.32 128.47 2.03
C GLN A 625 22.63 129.13 1.51
N ALA A 626 22.98 128.91 0.24
CA ALA A 626 24.10 129.61 -0.41
C ALA A 626 23.76 131.07 -0.76
N LYS A 627 22.52 131.37 -1.17
CA LYS A 627 22.04 132.74 -1.44
C LYS A 627 21.79 133.56 -0.17
N GLU A 628 21.36 132.95 0.94
CA GLU A 628 21.20 133.65 2.22
C GLU A 628 22.55 134.16 2.78
N ASN A 629 23.63 133.39 2.63
CA ASN A 629 24.97 133.79 3.09
C ASN A 629 25.57 134.94 2.27
N GLU A 630 25.29 135.04 0.96
CA GLU A 630 25.66 136.20 0.13
C GLU A 630 24.86 137.46 0.49
N ILE A 631 23.56 137.32 0.82
CA ILE A 631 22.71 138.45 1.24
C ILE A 631 23.15 139.02 2.60
N ILE A 632 23.57 138.17 3.54
CA ILE A 632 24.06 138.60 4.86
C ILE A 632 25.36 139.40 4.73
N ALA A 633 26.31 138.94 3.90
CA ALA A 633 27.59 139.63 3.69
C ALA A 633 27.44 141.02 3.04
N GLU A 634 26.50 141.20 2.11
CA GLU A 634 26.24 142.51 1.49
C GLU A 634 25.48 143.46 2.44
N LYS A 635 24.65 142.92 3.35
CA LYS A 635 23.95 143.71 4.37
C LYS A 635 24.92 144.34 5.38
N GLU A 636 25.92 143.60 5.85
CA GLU A 636 26.97 144.11 6.75
C GLU A 636 27.83 145.21 6.08
N ARG A 637 28.06 145.08 4.76
CA ARG A 637 28.80 146.09 3.98
C ARG A 637 28.04 147.42 3.91
N LEU A 638 26.73 147.40 3.67
CA LEU A 638 25.88 148.60 3.60
C LEU A 638 25.73 149.28 4.98
N GLU A 639 25.64 148.51 6.05
CA GLU A 639 25.51 149.03 7.42
C GLU A 639 26.77 149.81 7.85
N LYS A 640 27.95 149.36 7.43
CA LYS A 640 29.22 150.07 7.65
C LYS A 640 29.27 151.43 6.92
N ILE A 641 28.79 151.49 5.68
CA ILE A 641 28.73 152.73 4.89
C ILE A 641 27.77 153.75 5.53
N ALA A 642 26.61 153.30 6.02
CA ALA A 642 25.64 154.16 6.70
C ALA A 642 26.24 154.83 7.95
N LYS A 643 27.00 154.08 8.75
CA LYS A 643 27.66 154.59 9.97
C LYS A 643 28.71 155.66 9.70
N ASP A 644 29.49 155.51 8.62
CA ASP A 644 30.51 156.49 8.25
C ASP A 644 29.87 157.83 7.78
N ILE A 645 28.74 157.78 7.07
CA ILE A 645 27.97 158.97 6.67
C ILE A 645 27.39 159.70 7.89
N GLU A 646 26.83 158.95 8.84
CA GLU A 646 26.30 159.51 10.08
C GLU A 646 27.39 160.25 10.88
N ASN A 647 28.56 159.63 11.04
CA ASN A 647 29.71 160.23 11.72
C ASN A 647 30.17 161.53 11.04
N ALA A 648 30.30 161.54 9.72
CA ALA A 648 30.69 162.74 8.98
C ALA A 648 29.67 163.87 9.11
N THR A 649 28.38 163.55 9.11
CA THR A 649 27.30 164.53 9.30
C THR A 649 27.31 165.12 10.71
N ASN A 650 27.55 164.30 11.73
CA ASN A 650 27.69 164.77 13.11
C ASN A 650 28.89 165.72 13.29
N LEU A 651 30.02 165.44 12.63
CA LEU A 651 31.19 166.32 12.63
C LEU A 651 30.90 167.66 11.95
N GLU A 652 30.15 167.67 10.85
CA GLU A 652 29.69 168.90 10.21
C GLU A 652 28.82 169.75 11.15
N ILE A 653 27.86 169.14 11.84
CA ILE A 653 26.99 169.83 12.81
C ILE A 653 27.83 170.43 13.94
N GLN A 654 28.82 169.70 14.46
CA GLN A 654 29.75 170.24 15.45
C GLN A 654 30.56 171.41 14.88
N GLY A 655 30.98 171.32 13.61
CA GLY A 655 31.65 172.43 12.91
C GLY A 655 30.77 173.68 12.83
N ASP A 656 29.49 173.52 12.50
CA ASP A 656 28.50 174.61 12.45
C ASP A 656 28.28 175.24 13.84
N GLN A 657 28.19 174.42 14.88
CA GLN A 657 28.09 174.89 16.26
C GLN A 657 29.33 175.70 16.67
N MET A 658 30.54 175.20 16.41
CA MET A 658 31.77 175.92 16.74
C MET A 658 31.90 177.22 15.95
N PHE A 659 31.47 177.24 14.68
CA PHE A 659 31.41 178.45 13.86
C PHE A 659 30.50 179.51 14.50
N SER A 660 29.31 179.11 14.95
CA SER A 660 28.34 180.00 15.59
C SER A 660 28.86 180.60 16.91
N LEU A 661 29.68 179.84 17.65
CA LEU A 661 30.38 180.27 18.87
C LEU A 661 31.63 181.11 18.59
N LYS A 662 31.92 181.43 17.32
CA LYS A 662 33.13 182.13 16.86
C LYS A 662 34.45 181.40 17.17
N ARG A 663 34.40 180.09 17.43
CA ARG A 663 35.58 179.22 17.63
C ARG A 663 36.05 178.69 16.27
N TYR A 664 36.52 179.60 15.41
CA TYR A 664 36.73 179.31 13.99
C TYR A 664 37.79 178.24 13.72
N THR A 665 38.86 178.17 14.51
CA THR A 665 39.90 177.12 14.38
C THR A 665 39.32 175.71 14.58
N GLU A 666 38.48 175.54 15.59
CA GLU A 666 37.86 174.24 15.90
C GLU A 666 36.78 173.88 14.89
N SER A 667 36.05 174.89 14.39
CA SER A 667 35.09 174.72 13.30
C SER A 667 35.76 174.18 12.03
N ILE A 668 36.91 174.76 11.63
CA ILE A 668 37.71 174.30 10.49
C ILE A 668 38.16 172.86 10.68
N GLN A 669 38.63 172.51 11.88
CA GLN A 669 39.06 171.15 12.18
C GLN A 669 37.91 170.16 12.00
N LYS A 670 36.73 170.47 12.54
CA LYS A 670 35.55 169.60 12.44
C LYS A 670 35.04 169.42 11.02
N TYR A 671 34.99 170.50 10.22
CA TYR A 671 34.67 170.37 8.80
C TYR A 671 35.72 169.58 8.01
N SER A 672 37.01 169.72 8.35
CA SER A 672 38.08 168.97 7.69
C SER A 672 38.02 167.48 8.02
N GLU A 673 37.72 167.13 9.26
CA GLU A 673 37.46 165.75 9.70
C GLU A 673 36.25 165.16 8.95
N ALA A 674 35.14 165.91 8.86
CA ALA A 674 33.96 165.50 8.10
C ALA A 674 34.26 165.30 6.61
N LYS A 675 34.98 166.25 5.99
CA LYS A 675 35.34 166.22 4.57
C LYS A 675 36.19 164.99 4.22
N LYS A 676 37.15 164.64 5.08
CA LYS A 676 38.02 163.47 4.90
C LYS A 676 37.26 162.14 4.90
N ILE A 677 36.21 162.02 5.72
CA ILE A 677 35.37 160.81 5.72
C ILE A 677 34.63 160.68 4.37
N PHE A 678 34.06 161.77 3.86
CA PHE A 678 33.39 161.74 2.55
C PHE A 678 34.37 161.48 1.39
N GLU A 679 35.60 162.00 1.46
CA GLU A 679 36.66 161.70 0.46
C GLU A 679 37.02 160.20 0.46
N ASN A 680 37.14 159.57 1.64
CA ASN A 680 37.39 158.13 1.75
C ASN A 680 36.23 157.28 1.20
N LEU A 681 34.97 157.66 1.50
CA LEU A 681 33.79 156.98 0.98
C LEU A 681 33.72 157.05 -0.56
N LYS A 682 34.10 158.20 -1.14
CA LYS A 682 34.20 158.37 -2.59
C LYS A 682 35.31 157.52 -3.21
N ALA A 683 36.50 157.51 -2.61
CA ALA A 683 37.65 156.75 -3.13
C ALA A 683 37.40 155.23 -3.15
N ALA A 684 36.60 154.72 -2.21
CA ALA A 684 36.26 153.31 -2.13
C ALA A 684 35.15 152.86 -3.11
N GLY A 685 34.57 153.78 -3.90
CA GLY A 685 33.46 153.47 -4.82
C GLY A 685 32.18 153.01 -4.12
N ASN A 686 32.09 153.23 -2.79
CA ASN A 686 31.10 152.60 -1.92
C ASN A 686 29.82 153.43 -1.73
N PHE A 687 29.75 154.66 -2.26
CA PHE A 687 28.56 155.49 -2.17
C PHE A 687 28.55 156.54 -3.29
N ASN A 688 27.35 156.84 -3.84
CA ASN A 688 27.12 157.80 -4.93
C ASN A 688 27.99 159.05 -4.82
N ASP A 689 28.49 159.54 -5.95
CA ASP A 689 29.51 160.60 -6.04
C ASP A 689 29.27 161.77 -5.04
N GLN A 690 29.98 161.74 -3.92
CA GLN A 690 29.86 162.73 -2.83
C GLN A 690 30.64 164.03 -3.12
N THR A 691 31.07 164.25 -4.37
CA THR A 691 31.80 165.47 -4.77
C THR A 691 31.12 166.75 -4.30
N ASN A 692 29.80 166.84 -4.40
CA ASN A 692 29.04 168.02 -3.97
C ASN A 692 29.16 168.28 -2.45
N LYS A 693 29.14 167.21 -1.63
CA LYS A 693 29.23 167.35 -0.17
C LYS A 693 30.65 167.70 0.28
N ILE A 694 31.66 167.14 -0.37
CA ILE A 694 33.08 167.46 -0.17
C ILE A 694 33.36 168.93 -0.52
N ASP A 695 32.83 169.42 -1.65
CA ASP A 695 32.95 170.82 -2.07
C ASP A 695 32.24 171.77 -1.08
N TYR A 696 31.03 171.39 -0.64
CA TYR A 696 30.26 172.16 0.34
C TYR A 696 31.01 172.33 1.68
N LEU A 697 31.58 171.25 2.22
CA LEU A 697 32.40 171.32 3.44
C LEU A 697 33.69 172.14 3.20
N GLY A 698 34.29 172.05 2.02
CA GLY A 698 35.40 172.90 1.60
C GLY A 698 35.05 174.40 1.69
N LYS A 699 33.88 174.79 1.18
CA LYS A 699 33.39 176.17 1.27
C LYS A 699 33.14 176.62 2.71
N LYS A 700 32.64 175.75 3.59
CA LYS A 700 32.49 176.03 5.03
C LYS A 700 33.84 176.24 5.74
N ILE A 701 34.87 175.48 5.37
CA ILE A 701 36.25 175.67 5.86
C ILE A 701 36.76 177.05 5.43
N VAL A 702 36.70 177.35 4.14
CA VAL A 702 37.17 178.64 3.59
C VAL A 702 36.43 179.82 4.23
N LYS A 703 35.11 179.69 4.43
CA LYS A 703 34.31 180.67 5.17
C LYS A 703 34.84 180.89 6.58
N SER A 704 35.09 179.82 7.31
CA SER A 704 35.61 179.84 8.69
C SER A 704 37.00 180.46 8.78
N GLU A 705 37.88 180.15 7.83
CA GLU A 705 39.20 180.78 7.72
C GLU A 705 39.08 182.28 7.45
N GLY A 706 38.12 182.70 6.61
CA GLY A 706 37.85 184.11 6.34
C GLY A 706 37.59 184.91 7.62
N TYR A 707 36.69 184.43 8.50
CA TYR A 707 36.44 185.08 9.79
C TYR A 707 37.62 184.95 10.77
N LEU A 708 38.32 183.81 10.78
CA LEU A 708 39.53 183.64 11.60
C LEU A 708 40.62 184.65 11.23
N TYR A 709 40.85 184.88 9.94
CA TYR A 709 41.80 185.89 9.47
C TYR A 709 41.32 187.32 9.75
N GLU A 710 40.01 187.57 9.77
CA GLU A 710 39.46 188.85 10.23
C GLU A 710 39.82 189.10 11.70
N GLU A 711 39.64 188.10 12.57
CA GLU A 711 39.96 188.17 14.00
C GLU A 711 41.46 188.33 14.26
N GLN A 712 42.30 187.60 13.51
CA GLN A 712 43.75 187.77 13.56
C GLN A 712 44.16 189.17 13.08
N GLY A 713 43.55 189.68 12.01
CA GLY A 713 43.77 191.04 11.51
C GLY A 713 43.36 192.11 12.53
N ASP A 714 42.22 191.92 13.20
CA ASP A 714 41.77 192.78 14.31
C ASP A 714 42.76 192.79 15.47
N THR A 715 43.36 191.63 15.77
CA THR A 715 44.37 191.49 16.82
C THR A 715 45.67 192.20 16.45
N GLU A 716 46.21 192.00 15.24
CA GLU A 716 47.42 192.67 14.77
C GLU A 716 47.22 194.19 14.62
N SER A 717 46.02 194.62 14.21
CA SER A 717 45.59 196.01 14.13
C SER A 717 45.59 196.68 15.51
N LYS A 718 45.07 196.00 16.54
CA LYS A 718 45.15 196.46 17.95
C LYS A 718 46.60 196.58 18.42
N ASN A 719 47.46 195.64 18.01
CA ASN A 719 48.89 195.66 18.32
C ASN A 719 49.70 196.66 17.47
N LYS A 720 49.05 197.45 16.62
CA LYS A 720 49.64 198.45 15.70
C LYS A 720 50.61 197.85 14.66
N LYS A 721 50.53 196.54 14.41
CA LYS A 721 51.29 195.84 13.36
C LYS A 721 50.51 195.90 12.05
N TRP A 722 50.55 197.07 11.42
CA TRP A 722 49.62 197.41 10.33
C TRP A 722 49.85 196.61 9.05
N LYS A 723 51.09 196.22 8.72
CA LYS A 723 51.38 195.37 7.54
C LYS A 723 50.87 193.95 7.74
N GLU A 724 51.04 193.40 8.93
CA GLU A 724 50.54 192.07 9.30
C GLU A 724 49.01 192.07 9.36
N ALA A 725 48.41 193.11 9.93
CA ALA A 725 46.96 193.30 9.94
C ALA A 725 46.39 193.44 8.51
N GLU A 726 47.04 194.23 7.65
CA GLU A 726 46.68 194.35 6.23
C GLU A 726 46.73 193.00 5.54
N LYS A 727 47.81 192.22 5.72
CA LYS A 727 47.92 190.87 5.15
C LYS A 727 46.79 189.96 5.63
N LYS A 728 46.47 189.98 6.93
CA LYS A 728 45.40 189.15 7.50
C LYS A 728 44.02 189.57 7.02
N TYR A 729 43.74 190.87 6.93
CA TYR A 729 42.48 191.33 6.34
C TYR A 729 42.38 191.05 4.85
N GLN A 730 43.50 191.05 4.10
CA GLN A 730 43.52 190.64 2.71
C GLN A 730 43.20 189.14 2.59
N MET A 731 43.85 188.28 3.37
CA MET A 731 43.54 186.83 3.39
C MET A 731 42.08 186.58 3.81
N SER A 732 41.58 187.35 4.77
CA SER A 732 40.16 187.31 5.18
C SER A 732 39.24 187.67 4.03
N LYS A 733 39.53 188.77 3.32
CA LYS A 733 38.75 189.21 2.16
C LYS A 733 38.73 188.13 1.08
N ASP A 734 39.90 187.61 0.70
CA ASP A 734 40.03 186.63 -0.38
C ASP A 734 39.23 185.35 -0.06
N ASN A 735 39.32 184.85 1.18
CA ASN A 735 38.54 183.70 1.63
C ASN A 735 37.04 183.99 1.74
N MET A 736 36.65 185.20 2.18
CA MET A 736 35.24 185.61 2.17
C MET A 736 34.70 185.75 0.75
N GLU A 737 35.51 186.12 -0.25
CA GLU A 737 35.10 186.15 -1.66
C GLU A 737 34.81 184.75 -2.21
N LEU A 738 35.62 183.75 -1.82
CA LEU A 738 35.48 182.35 -2.22
C LEU A 738 34.39 181.58 -1.46
N SER A 739 33.67 182.25 -0.55
CA SER A 739 32.61 181.63 0.24
C SER A 739 31.32 182.46 0.28
N ASP A 740 30.23 181.82 0.69
CA ASP A 740 28.88 182.42 0.79
C ASP A 740 28.74 183.28 2.06
N VAL A 741 29.60 184.27 2.20
CA VAL A 741 29.56 185.29 3.25
C VAL A 741 28.70 186.47 2.80
N SER A 742 27.98 187.11 3.72
CA SER A 742 27.11 188.24 3.39
C SER A 742 27.90 189.41 2.80
N THR A 743 27.31 190.15 1.86
CA THR A 743 27.93 191.33 1.25
C THR A 743 28.29 192.40 2.29
N GLU A 744 27.56 192.43 3.41
CA GLU A 744 27.82 193.34 4.52
C GLU A 744 29.10 192.98 5.28
N ASP A 745 29.32 191.68 5.57
CA ASP A 745 30.56 191.19 6.18
C ASP A 745 31.77 191.41 5.26
N LYS A 746 31.63 191.17 3.95
CA LYS A 746 32.70 191.46 2.96
C LYS A 746 33.08 192.94 2.97
N LYS A 747 32.09 193.84 2.94
CA LYS A 747 32.30 195.29 3.04
C LYS A 747 32.93 195.70 4.38
N ARG A 748 32.58 195.02 5.48
CA ARG A 748 33.20 195.24 6.80
C ARG A 748 34.70 194.95 6.76
N VAL A 749 35.11 193.80 6.23
CA VAL A 749 36.53 193.44 6.10
C VAL A 749 37.24 194.37 5.12
N GLU A 750 36.64 194.74 3.99
CA GLU A 750 37.23 195.70 3.06
C GLU A 750 37.48 197.07 3.69
N LYS A 751 36.57 197.54 4.54
CA LYS A 751 36.75 198.79 5.29
C LYS A 751 37.91 198.66 6.27
N LYS A 752 38.03 197.53 6.97
CA LYS A 752 39.16 197.23 7.87
C LYS A 752 40.48 197.16 7.10
N LEU A 753 40.51 196.49 5.95
CA LEU A 753 41.65 196.40 5.05
C LEU A 753 42.08 197.79 4.55
N LYS A 754 41.17 198.59 3.97
CA LYS A 754 41.49 199.96 3.51
C LYS A 754 42.07 200.82 4.63
N ASN A 755 41.56 200.66 5.86
CA ASN A 755 42.09 201.38 7.02
C ASN A 755 43.50 200.90 7.39
N ALA A 756 43.72 199.58 7.41
CA ALA A 756 45.04 198.99 7.65
C ALA A 756 46.05 199.41 6.56
N THR A 757 45.71 199.34 5.28
CA THR A 757 46.52 199.80 4.14
C THR A 757 46.88 201.28 4.26
N LYS A 758 45.92 202.13 4.60
CA LYS A 758 46.17 203.57 4.82
C LYS A 758 47.17 203.82 5.95
N LYS A 759 47.13 203.00 7.00
CA LYS A 759 48.07 203.10 8.13
C LYS A 759 49.43 202.46 7.84
N ALA A 760 49.47 201.36 7.09
CA ALA A 760 50.69 200.70 6.66
C ALA A 760 51.49 201.56 5.66
N ASN A 761 50.80 202.31 4.78
CA ASN A 761 51.40 203.18 3.76
C ASN A 761 51.65 204.63 4.21
N LYS A 762 51.46 204.97 5.50
CA LYS A 762 51.92 206.26 6.02
C LYS A 762 53.45 206.25 6.14
N LYS A 763 54.12 206.77 5.10
CA LYS A 763 55.54 207.18 5.13
C LYS A 763 55.72 208.38 6.07
N TRP A 764 55.81 208.15 7.37
CA TRP A 764 56.23 209.18 8.35
C TRP A 764 57.70 209.01 8.74
N TRP A 765 58.57 208.67 7.78
CA TRP A 765 60.03 208.69 7.94
C TRP A 765 60.81 209.08 6.68
N GLU A 766 60.18 209.71 5.67
CA GLU A 766 60.88 210.41 4.56
C GLU A 766 60.57 211.92 4.56
N PHE A 767 60.59 212.53 5.75
CA PHE A 767 60.96 213.95 5.92
C PHE A 767 62.15 214.12 6.89
N TRP A 768 62.66 213.05 7.53
CA TRP A 768 63.75 213.13 8.53
C TRP A 768 64.61 211.85 8.68
N LYS A 769 64.89 211.11 7.59
CA LYS A 769 66.18 210.44 7.34
C LYS A 769 66.22 209.84 5.93
#